data_AF-M4C413-F1
#
_entry.id   AF-M4C413-F1
#
_cell.length_a   1.000
_cell.length_b   1.000
_cell.length_c   1.000
_cell.angle_alpha   90.00
_cell.angle_beta   90.00
_cell.angle_gamma   90.00
#
_symmetry.space_group_name_H-M   'P 1'
#
loop_
_entity.id
_entity.type
_entity.pdbx_description
1 polymer ?
#
loop_
_entity_poly.entity_id
_entity_poly.type
_entity_poly.pdbx_seq_one_letter_code
_entity_poly.pdbx_strand_id
1 'polypeptide(L)'
;MTIPLPPDANALMTKFHPSRLLSSARSPRSSTRRPPFNCKYCNVVMAGIVAAALAAVTASHPIVLPHIAVVNLTMVSAASANDTMDACVRRGWTPTGVDWTAVSSSSGPASYLCMQQSIQGVETDVGRAVNLDAVSVIRRIVVVSAADSCPSPMQTVSNPSSRVFVCAEYVSASTAFDTQQYVVDLMTTTESFYDHETPGWITWVTDLKMKPDALSVYLSARYPVRPIVGLAVLTNVTAGTMYSACDELQPLGQWEAPGFMLKSSASRSSGYSGVVVCVHRPSSSTTGVYSVLTVLDVVSPTEPCPGSTANGTEITSDRIKLCAGWGLVGFGSKINLVSSQATSSFVAELSQYQTTEVEAASFNIAPFPGDWDIISPGITGDVRTFFLTRQYKPFVLNTKSSSTGNTVNVDSEVSSSVEAVASSSTEELSFRVLQIADMHISGDPDLPCLTLPSSIRASILAAASVIAQQMREEGNSTESIAAGEGTDALYRECREAVTLAFLDELLDIEKPDFVVFSGDNVQQGKDPNLLRVAMNAFTSRVERRKIPWSAVFGNHDTDGGLSREGLLELMTQGKQYSYAKYGPRDIGGVGNYEVNVVAPADGFWGEKGSTVFRMYFLDSHASIDAAAYPFINDPSDNDWIKESQINFYRELALSHTAEKAKHNSGVSVKGKIPAVMYYHIPIPEYGLASPLTRMGTINEPVSSAAVNTGLFSALLEVGDVKATFVGHDHMNDFCYRHQTIPLCYGGGSGFGTAYGKAGFDRRARVLEWKFHANKTRTMRSWQRLFSDPTQIQSLEVLYSE
;
A
#
# COMPACT_ATOMS: atom_id res chain seq x y z
N MET A 1 52.30 41.55 -34.13
CA MET A 1 53.21 41.62 -32.96
C MET A 1 53.06 40.30 -32.23
N THR A 2 54.03 39.38 -32.20
CA THR A 2 55.40 39.41 -31.63
C THR A 2 55.43 39.22 -30.11
N ILE A 3 56.03 38.11 -29.68
CA ILE A 3 56.21 37.62 -28.30
C ILE A 3 57.43 38.32 -27.64
N PRO A 4 57.53 38.41 -26.31
CA PRO A 4 58.64 37.73 -25.62
C PRO A 4 58.29 37.05 -24.25
N LEU A 5 59.29 36.34 -23.70
CA LEU A 5 59.34 35.49 -22.50
C LEU A 5 60.62 35.83 -21.67
N PRO A 6 60.99 35.14 -20.56
CA PRO A 6 60.21 34.33 -19.61
C PRO A 6 60.14 35.04 -18.23
N PRO A 7 60.96 34.84 -17.14
CA PRO A 7 61.99 33.84 -16.79
C PRO A 7 61.63 32.90 -15.59
N ASP A 8 62.41 31.81 -15.47
CA ASP A 8 62.99 31.09 -14.31
C ASP A 8 62.35 31.05 -12.90
N ALA A 9 62.45 29.98 -12.08
CA ALA A 9 62.83 28.54 -12.22
C ALA A 9 62.59 27.85 -10.82
N ASN A 10 63.07 26.67 -10.37
CA ASN A 10 63.92 25.57 -10.87
C ASN A 10 63.71 24.29 -10.00
N ALA A 11 63.46 23.08 -10.54
CA ALA A 11 63.81 21.79 -9.90
C ALA A 11 63.68 20.55 -10.83
N LEU A 12 64.78 19.77 -10.89
CA LEU A 12 64.95 18.31 -11.14
C LEU A 12 63.74 17.38 -11.45
N MET A 13 63.84 16.29 -12.26
CA MET A 13 64.78 15.87 -13.32
C MET A 13 64.23 14.62 -14.07
N THR A 14 64.70 14.37 -15.31
CA THR A 14 64.73 13.10 -16.12
C THR A 14 63.93 11.85 -15.66
N LYS A 15 63.05 11.16 -16.44
CA LYS A 15 62.96 10.71 -17.86
C LYS A 15 63.22 9.19 -18.09
N PHE A 16 62.22 8.53 -18.70
CA PHE A 16 62.28 7.38 -19.67
C PHE A 16 62.62 5.92 -19.26
N HIS A 17 61.55 5.10 -19.23
CA HIS A 17 61.33 3.86 -20.03
C HIS A 17 62.11 2.52 -19.74
N PRO A 18 61.66 1.36 -20.31
CA PRO A 18 61.70 0.06 -19.61
C PRO A 18 62.63 -1.03 -20.21
N SER A 19 62.75 -2.17 -19.52
CA SER A 19 63.34 -3.40 -20.04
C SER A 19 62.77 -4.69 -19.41
N ARG A 20 62.86 -5.82 -20.14
CA ARG A 20 62.64 -7.21 -19.67
C ARG A 20 63.98 -7.83 -19.23
N LEU A 21 63.96 -9.03 -18.62
CA LEU A 21 64.55 -10.29 -19.19
C LEU A 21 64.64 -11.45 -18.15
N LEU A 22 64.25 -12.68 -18.57
CA LEU A 22 64.84 -14.02 -18.25
C LEU A 22 64.93 -14.52 -16.77
N SER A 23 64.93 -15.83 -16.44
CA SER A 23 64.60 -17.06 -17.20
C SER A 23 64.46 -18.32 -16.31
N SER A 24 63.79 -19.36 -16.85
CA SER A 24 63.81 -20.79 -16.43
C SER A 24 63.09 -21.17 -15.11
N ALA A 25 62.68 -22.43 -14.85
CA ALA A 25 62.96 -23.68 -15.56
C ALA A 25 61.83 -24.75 -15.54
N ARG A 26 61.82 -25.61 -16.58
CA ARG A 26 61.38 -27.03 -16.68
C ARG A 26 59.99 -27.50 -16.18
N SER A 27 59.26 -28.13 -17.12
CA SER A 27 58.22 -29.17 -16.91
C SER A 27 58.89 -30.60 -16.95
N PRO A 28 58.22 -31.81 -16.98
CA PRO A 28 56.99 -32.16 -17.72
C PRO A 28 56.03 -33.31 -17.23
N ARG A 29 54.86 -33.40 -17.89
CA ARG A 29 54.11 -34.62 -18.35
C ARG A 29 53.41 -35.63 -17.40
N SER A 30 52.08 -35.75 -17.62
CA SER A 30 51.30 -37.01 -17.80
C SER A 30 51.03 -37.90 -16.55
N SER A 31 50.11 -38.90 -16.55
CA SER A 31 49.26 -39.47 -17.62
C SER A 31 47.91 -40.06 -17.11
N THR A 32 47.03 -40.32 -18.09
CA THR A 32 45.73 -41.02 -18.10
C THR A 32 45.45 -42.26 -17.19
N ARG A 33 44.15 -42.45 -16.87
CA ARG A 33 43.34 -43.70 -16.70
C ARG A 33 42.65 -44.00 -15.34
N ARG A 34 41.36 -44.35 -15.50
CA ARG A 34 40.37 -45.07 -14.63
C ARG A 34 40.93 -46.30 -13.88
N PRO A 35 40.29 -46.87 -12.82
CA PRO A 35 38.83 -47.11 -12.69
C PRO A 35 38.15 -46.93 -11.29
N PRO A 36 36.81 -47.04 -11.20
CA PRO A 36 36.05 -46.95 -9.94
C PRO A 36 35.86 -48.31 -9.24
N PHE A 37 35.38 -48.29 -7.98
CA PHE A 37 34.94 -49.48 -7.24
C PHE A 37 33.59 -49.27 -6.53
N ASN A 38 32.79 -50.34 -6.49
CA ASN A 38 31.47 -50.41 -5.85
C ASN A 38 31.46 -51.52 -4.79
N CYS A 39 30.98 -51.21 -3.57
CA CYS A 39 30.45 -52.14 -2.55
C CYS A 39 29.50 -51.29 -1.70
N LYS A 40 28.17 -51.46 -1.61
CA LYS A 40 27.29 -52.65 -1.67
C LYS A 40 27.48 -53.60 -0.48
N TYR A 41 26.44 -53.65 0.36
CA TYR A 41 26.22 -54.51 1.54
C TYR A 41 27.17 -54.37 2.74
N CYS A 42 26.74 -53.56 3.71
CA CYS A 42 26.59 -54.01 5.09
C CYS A 42 25.23 -53.50 5.61
N ASN A 43 24.50 -54.33 6.34
CA ASN A 43 23.16 -54.04 6.85
C ASN A 43 22.92 -54.91 8.11
N VAL A 44 21.83 -54.67 8.85
CA VAL A 44 21.33 -55.47 10.01
C VAL A 44 21.91 -55.14 11.40
N VAL A 45 21.06 -54.46 12.18
CA VAL A 45 20.90 -54.48 13.66
C VAL A 45 21.99 -53.87 14.56
N MET A 46 21.68 -52.66 15.02
CA MET A 46 21.51 -52.38 16.46
C MET A 46 20.20 -51.58 16.62
N ALA A 47 19.25 -52.08 17.41
CA ALA A 47 17.97 -51.41 17.65
C ALA A 47 17.87 -50.97 19.11
N GLY A 48 17.78 -49.67 19.36
CA GLY A 48 17.76 -49.13 20.72
C GLY A 48 17.65 -47.61 20.79
N ILE A 49 16.42 -47.13 21.02
CA ILE A 49 16.10 -45.85 21.66
C ILE A 49 16.72 -44.57 21.03
N VAL A 50 16.05 -44.05 19.99
CA VAL A 50 15.81 -42.60 19.89
C VAL A 50 14.36 -42.40 19.48
N ALA A 51 13.58 -41.68 20.29
CA ALA A 51 12.24 -41.23 19.96
C ALA A 51 12.21 -39.70 20.03
N ALA A 52 12.14 -39.03 18.88
CA ALA A 52 11.74 -37.63 18.75
C ALA A 52 11.51 -37.27 17.27
N ALA A 53 10.49 -36.44 17.04
CA ALA A 53 10.17 -35.66 15.83
C ALA A 53 11.16 -35.73 14.63
N LEU A 54 10.79 -36.47 13.59
CA LEU A 54 10.87 -35.91 12.22
C LEU A 54 9.58 -35.12 11.99
N ALA A 55 9.60 -33.83 12.32
CA ALA A 55 8.57 -32.91 11.86
C ALA A 55 8.71 -32.76 10.33
N ALA A 56 7.68 -33.15 9.59
CA ALA A 56 7.66 -32.91 8.15
C ALA A 56 7.54 -31.42 7.89
N VAL A 57 8.55 -30.81 7.24
CA VAL A 57 8.47 -29.44 6.72
C VAL A 57 7.62 -29.47 5.45
N THR A 58 6.31 -29.67 5.64
CA THR A 58 5.31 -29.46 4.59
C THR A 58 5.25 -27.97 4.28
N ALA A 59 5.56 -27.58 3.04
CA ALA A 59 5.29 -26.23 2.57
C ALA A 59 3.77 -25.99 2.62
N SER A 60 3.33 -25.16 3.57
CA SER A 60 1.96 -24.69 3.66
C SER A 60 1.61 -23.97 2.36
N HIS A 61 0.65 -24.53 1.61
CA HIS A 61 0.05 -23.80 0.49
C HIS A 61 -0.67 -22.56 1.05
N PRO A 62 -0.79 -21.47 0.26
CA PRO A 62 -1.57 -20.32 0.70
C PRO A 62 -2.99 -20.75 1.03
N ILE A 63 -3.50 -20.25 2.16
CA ILE A 63 -4.83 -20.60 2.65
C ILE A 63 -5.81 -19.59 2.05
N VAL A 64 -6.77 -20.09 1.28
CA VAL A 64 -7.73 -19.29 0.52
C VAL A 64 -9.02 -19.20 1.33
N LEU A 65 -9.52 -17.99 1.58
CA LEU A 65 -10.71 -17.73 2.41
C LEU A 65 -11.55 -16.57 1.81
N PRO A 66 -12.87 -16.50 2.07
CA PRO A 66 -13.71 -15.37 1.61
C PRO A 66 -13.30 -13.97 2.14
N HIS A 67 -12.39 -13.91 3.11
CA HIS A 67 -11.81 -12.67 3.60
C HIS A 67 -10.31 -12.84 3.88
N ILE A 68 -9.54 -11.76 3.70
CA ILE A 68 -8.16 -11.64 4.17
C ILE A 68 -8.16 -11.63 5.71
N ALA A 69 -7.49 -12.61 6.31
CA ALA A 69 -7.33 -12.75 7.76
C ALA A 69 -5.95 -13.37 8.07
N VAL A 70 -5.38 -13.04 9.23
CA VAL A 70 -4.16 -13.69 9.71
C VAL A 70 -4.53 -15.06 10.29
N VAL A 71 -4.03 -16.10 9.65
CA VAL A 71 -4.22 -17.51 10.03
C VAL A 71 -3.21 -17.95 11.08
N ASN A 72 -1.98 -17.45 11.03
CA ASN A 72 -0.90 -17.86 11.93
C ASN A 72 0.18 -16.77 12.04
N LEU A 73 1.06 -16.90 13.03
CA LEU A 73 2.14 -15.95 13.31
C LEU A 73 3.35 -16.72 13.87
N THR A 74 4.57 -16.24 13.63
CA THR A 74 5.78 -16.92 14.13
C THR A 74 6.94 -15.95 14.20
N MET A 75 7.94 -16.25 15.05
CA MET A 75 9.26 -15.63 14.93
C MET A 75 10.10 -16.42 13.94
N VAL A 76 10.79 -15.71 13.06
CA VAL A 76 11.88 -16.25 12.24
C VAL A 76 13.13 -15.47 12.59
N SER A 77 14.26 -16.16 12.68
CA SER A 77 15.57 -15.53 12.94
C SER A 77 16.63 -16.14 12.02
N ALA A 78 17.53 -15.31 11.51
CA ALA A 78 18.65 -15.73 10.68
C ALA A 78 19.88 -14.80 10.85
N ALA A 79 20.94 -15.03 10.10
CA ALA A 79 22.23 -14.34 10.27
C ALA A 79 22.18 -12.84 9.93
N SER A 80 21.26 -12.42 9.04
CA SER A 80 21.01 -11.02 8.68
C SER A 80 19.51 -10.74 8.59
N ALA A 81 19.14 -9.45 8.52
CA ALA A 81 17.75 -9.02 8.32
C ALA A 81 17.15 -9.61 7.04
N ASN A 82 17.86 -9.45 5.91
CA ASN A 82 17.44 -9.99 4.62
C ASN A 82 17.28 -11.52 4.69
N ASP A 83 18.27 -12.28 5.22
CA ASP A 83 18.15 -13.75 5.39
C ASP A 83 16.88 -14.16 6.16
N THR A 84 16.45 -13.31 7.10
CA THR A 84 15.31 -13.55 7.99
C THR A 84 13.98 -13.27 7.30
N MET A 85 13.85 -12.12 6.63
CA MET A 85 12.68 -11.80 5.79
C MET A 85 12.51 -12.84 4.68
N ASP A 86 13.62 -13.19 4.02
CA ASP A 86 13.71 -14.22 2.98
C ASP A 86 13.34 -15.62 3.53
N ALA A 87 13.63 -15.91 4.81
CA ALA A 87 13.17 -17.11 5.50
C ALA A 87 11.68 -17.11 5.88
N CYS A 88 11.01 -15.95 5.93
CA CYS A 88 9.56 -15.84 6.02
C CYS A 88 8.90 -16.04 4.65
N VAL A 89 9.38 -15.33 3.62
CA VAL A 89 8.89 -15.46 2.24
C VAL A 89 9.04 -16.90 1.72
N ARG A 90 10.14 -17.59 2.05
CA ARG A 90 10.33 -19.02 1.75
C ARG A 90 9.28 -19.95 2.36
N ARG A 91 8.64 -19.57 3.48
CA ARG A 91 7.52 -20.31 4.10
C ARG A 91 6.16 -19.97 3.47
N GLY A 92 6.08 -18.91 2.66
CA GLY A 92 4.84 -18.32 2.17
C GLY A 92 4.19 -17.36 3.18
N TRP A 93 5.00 -16.69 4.00
CA TRP A 93 4.57 -15.86 5.13
C TRP A 93 5.17 -14.45 5.01
N THR A 94 4.40 -13.43 5.38
CA THR A 94 4.75 -12.00 5.24
C THR A 94 5.48 -11.51 6.49
N PRO A 95 6.65 -10.83 6.39
CA PRO A 95 7.26 -10.14 7.54
C PRO A 95 6.41 -8.91 7.93
N THR A 96 6.21 -8.67 9.23
CA THR A 96 5.30 -7.61 9.70
C THR A 96 5.91 -6.20 9.69
N GLY A 97 7.20 -6.02 9.40
CA GLY A 97 7.84 -4.70 9.40
C GLY A 97 9.28 -4.76 9.91
N VAL A 98 9.54 -4.28 11.12
CA VAL A 98 10.93 -4.10 11.64
C VAL A 98 11.52 -5.28 12.42
N ASP A 99 12.86 -5.31 12.52
CA ASP A 99 13.64 -6.31 13.27
C ASP A 99 13.48 -6.20 14.80
N TRP A 100 13.09 -7.30 15.42
CA TRP A 100 12.92 -7.46 16.86
C TRP A 100 14.26 -7.44 17.63
N THR A 101 15.36 -7.94 17.06
CA THR A 101 16.63 -8.16 17.80
C THR A 101 17.75 -7.19 17.49
N ALA A 102 18.01 -6.80 16.24
CA ALA A 102 19.32 -6.20 15.89
C ALA A 102 19.47 -4.67 16.02
N VAL A 103 18.45 -3.92 16.46
CA VAL A 103 18.45 -2.43 16.52
C VAL A 103 19.33 -1.84 17.66
N SER A 104 20.48 -2.47 17.93
CA SER A 104 21.59 -1.90 18.74
C SER A 104 22.96 -2.55 18.48
N SER A 105 23.10 -3.59 17.64
CA SER A 105 24.42 -4.18 17.33
C SER A 105 24.49 -4.87 15.96
N SER A 106 25.47 -4.44 15.15
CA SER A 106 25.75 -4.91 13.78
C SER A 106 26.41 -6.30 13.69
N SER A 107 26.11 -7.19 14.63
CA SER A 107 26.78 -8.49 14.81
C SER A 107 25.93 -9.59 15.43
N GLY A 108 24.64 -9.33 15.71
CA GLY A 108 23.68 -10.34 16.17
C GLY A 108 22.78 -10.84 15.04
N PRO A 109 22.15 -12.03 15.18
CA PRO A 109 21.11 -12.47 14.26
C PRO A 109 19.90 -11.52 14.32
N ALA A 110 19.32 -11.26 13.16
CA ALA A 110 18.06 -10.53 13.04
C ALA A 110 16.88 -11.47 13.36
N SER A 111 15.75 -10.90 13.79
CA SER A 111 14.55 -11.66 14.11
C SER A 111 13.29 -10.91 13.68
N TYR A 112 12.51 -11.49 12.78
CA TYR A 112 11.28 -10.88 12.27
C TYR A 112 10.07 -11.68 12.74
N LEU A 113 9.08 -10.94 13.25
CA LEU A 113 7.73 -11.47 13.41
C LEU A 113 7.13 -11.58 12.00
N CYS A 114 6.58 -12.76 11.67
CA CYS A 114 6.10 -13.05 10.33
C CYS A 114 4.74 -13.77 10.40
N MET A 115 3.79 -13.30 9.60
CA MET A 115 2.40 -13.72 9.59
C MET A 115 2.06 -14.61 8.39
N GLN A 116 1.27 -15.64 8.62
CA GLN A 116 0.57 -16.36 7.57
C GLN A 116 -0.78 -15.69 7.34
N GLN A 117 -0.84 -14.79 6.38
CA GLN A 117 -2.10 -14.15 5.95
C GLN A 117 -2.81 -15.05 4.93
N SER A 118 -4.14 -15.15 5.01
CA SER A 118 -4.94 -15.81 3.97
C SER A 118 -5.07 -14.91 2.73
N ILE A 119 -5.18 -15.56 1.56
CA ILE A 119 -5.50 -14.88 0.31
C ILE A 119 -7.03 -14.89 0.16
N GLN A 120 -7.61 -13.78 -0.32
CA GLN A 120 -9.04 -13.73 -0.61
C GLN A 120 -9.36 -14.66 -1.79
N GLY A 121 -10.31 -15.57 -1.59
CA GLY A 121 -10.71 -16.57 -2.58
C GLY A 121 -11.80 -16.08 -3.50
N VAL A 122 -11.45 -15.86 -4.77
CA VAL A 122 -12.41 -15.56 -5.84
C VAL A 122 -13.30 -16.79 -6.07
N GLU A 123 -14.57 -16.59 -6.43
CA GLU A 123 -15.54 -17.69 -6.65
C GLU A 123 -15.03 -18.84 -7.52
N THR A 124 -14.14 -18.56 -8.49
CA THR A 124 -13.58 -19.57 -9.40
C THR A 124 -12.60 -20.55 -8.73
N ASP A 125 -12.00 -20.21 -7.59
CA ASP A 125 -11.03 -21.08 -6.90
C ASP A 125 -11.72 -22.15 -6.02
N VAL A 126 -13.02 -21.99 -5.74
CA VAL A 126 -13.79 -22.84 -4.79
C VAL A 126 -14.24 -24.16 -5.43
N GLY A 127 -13.44 -24.71 -6.36
CA GLY A 127 -13.55 -26.11 -6.81
C GLY A 127 -13.33 -27.14 -5.68
N ARG A 128 -12.80 -26.68 -4.55
CA ARG A 128 -12.96 -27.32 -3.23
C ARG A 128 -13.63 -26.33 -2.29
N ALA A 129 -14.79 -26.67 -1.76
CA ALA A 129 -15.39 -25.94 -0.65
C ALA A 129 -14.43 -25.99 0.55
N VAL A 130 -13.81 -24.85 0.87
CA VAL A 130 -12.99 -24.72 2.08
C VAL A 130 -13.92 -24.75 3.27
N ASN A 131 -13.79 -25.78 4.12
CA ASN A 131 -14.60 -25.87 5.33
C ASN A 131 -14.15 -24.80 6.32
N LEU A 132 -14.91 -23.71 6.40
CA LEU A 132 -14.63 -22.56 7.25
C LEU A 132 -14.69 -22.90 8.75
N ASP A 133 -15.38 -23.99 9.14
CA ASP A 133 -15.35 -24.50 10.52
C ASP A 133 -14.04 -25.22 10.86
N ALA A 134 -13.28 -25.66 9.84
CA ALA A 134 -12.02 -26.40 9.98
C ALA A 134 -10.77 -25.55 9.76
N VAL A 135 -10.92 -24.26 9.42
CA VAL A 135 -9.80 -23.29 9.35
C VAL A 135 -9.91 -22.36 10.56
N SER A 136 -8.87 -22.30 11.37
CA SER A 136 -8.76 -21.30 12.44
C SER A 136 -8.13 -20.00 11.91
N VAL A 137 -8.61 -18.85 12.37
CA VAL A 137 -7.98 -17.54 12.18
C VAL A 137 -7.75 -16.86 13.53
N ILE A 138 -6.84 -15.88 13.59
CA ILE A 138 -6.59 -15.10 14.81
C ILE A 138 -7.79 -14.17 15.06
N ARG A 139 -8.55 -14.41 16.14
CA ARG A 139 -9.63 -13.53 16.64
C ARG A 139 -9.06 -12.28 17.29
N ARG A 140 -7.98 -12.43 18.08
CA ARG A 140 -7.37 -11.39 18.93
C ARG A 140 -5.90 -11.70 19.16
N ILE A 141 -5.05 -10.67 19.28
CA ILE A 141 -3.62 -10.79 19.59
C ILE A 141 -3.24 -9.90 20.77
N VAL A 142 -2.38 -10.39 21.67
CA VAL A 142 -1.93 -9.69 22.88
C VAL A 142 -0.46 -10.02 23.14
N VAL A 143 0.34 -9.07 23.60
CA VAL A 143 1.72 -9.30 24.05
C VAL A 143 1.79 -9.12 25.57
N VAL A 144 2.44 -10.05 26.28
CA VAL A 144 2.51 -10.04 27.76
C VAL A 144 3.94 -10.18 28.29
N SER A 145 4.26 -9.37 29.30
CA SER A 145 5.44 -9.48 30.15
C SER A 145 5.21 -10.46 31.29
N ALA A 146 6.25 -11.22 31.63
CA ALA A 146 6.49 -11.82 32.95
C ALA A 146 5.37 -12.71 33.55
N ALA A 147 4.43 -13.18 32.73
CA ALA A 147 3.50 -14.26 33.09
C ALA A 147 4.15 -15.62 32.81
N ASP A 148 3.79 -16.65 33.58
CA ASP A 148 4.27 -18.03 33.35
C ASP A 148 3.60 -18.70 32.13
N SER A 149 2.49 -18.13 31.63
CA SER A 149 1.76 -18.58 30.44
C SER A 149 0.87 -17.45 29.88
N CYS A 150 0.33 -17.64 28.67
CA CYS A 150 -0.68 -16.73 28.11
C CYS A 150 -2.00 -16.75 28.92
N PRO A 151 -2.77 -15.65 28.96
CA PRO A 151 -4.11 -15.62 29.57
C PRO A 151 -5.07 -16.59 28.87
N SER A 152 -6.05 -17.14 29.60
CA SER A 152 -7.08 -18.00 28.98
C SER A 152 -8.02 -17.15 28.11
N PRO A 153 -8.47 -17.61 26.92
CA PRO A 153 -8.19 -18.90 26.27
C PRO A 153 -7.04 -18.84 25.24
N MET A 154 -6.14 -17.85 25.34
CA MET A 154 -5.10 -17.58 24.35
C MET A 154 -3.96 -18.60 24.40
N GLN A 155 -3.33 -18.81 23.25
CA GLN A 155 -2.20 -19.70 23.07
C GLN A 155 -0.93 -18.89 22.79
N THR A 156 0.23 -19.37 23.27
CA THR A 156 1.54 -18.77 22.92
C THR A 156 1.85 -19.05 21.46
N VAL A 157 1.91 -18.00 20.64
CA VAL A 157 2.22 -18.10 19.20
C VAL A 157 3.68 -17.73 18.92
N SER A 158 4.27 -16.87 19.75
CA SER A 158 5.70 -16.59 19.71
C SER A 158 6.27 -16.36 21.11
N ASN A 159 7.50 -16.83 21.36
CA ASN A 159 8.27 -16.59 22.58
C ASN A 159 9.62 -15.91 22.21
N PRO A 160 9.59 -14.63 21.83
CA PRO A 160 10.75 -13.87 21.33
C PRO A 160 11.84 -13.59 22.37
N SER A 161 11.51 -13.59 23.66
CA SER A 161 12.51 -13.57 24.74
C SER A 161 11.93 -14.21 25.98
N SER A 162 12.77 -14.73 26.89
CA SER A 162 12.38 -15.58 28.02
C SER A 162 11.42 -14.99 29.06
N ARG A 163 10.88 -13.78 28.83
CA ARG A 163 9.85 -13.10 29.65
C ARG A 163 8.80 -12.34 28.83
N VAL A 164 8.76 -12.50 27.51
CA VAL A 164 7.82 -11.81 26.61
C VAL A 164 7.16 -12.83 25.70
N PHE A 165 5.83 -12.91 25.76
CA PHE A 165 5.04 -13.85 24.96
C PHE A 165 4.08 -13.09 24.05
N VAL A 166 4.04 -13.47 22.77
CA VAL A 166 2.98 -13.07 21.84
C VAL A 166 1.90 -14.15 21.91
N CYS A 167 0.77 -13.78 22.48
CA CYS A 167 -0.40 -14.62 22.69
C CYS A 167 -1.44 -14.32 21.61
N ALA A 168 -2.12 -15.35 21.10
CA ALA A 168 -3.26 -15.16 20.22
C ALA A 168 -4.45 -16.03 20.62
N GLU A 169 -5.64 -15.49 20.38
CA GLU A 169 -6.90 -16.20 20.46
C GLU A 169 -7.29 -16.65 19.05
N TYR A 170 -7.74 -17.90 18.91
CA TYR A 170 -8.12 -18.48 17.62
C TYR A 170 -9.61 -18.85 17.62
N VAL A 171 -10.27 -18.61 16.50
CA VAL A 171 -11.67 -18.99 16.27
C VAL A 171 -11.82 -19.54 14.84
N SER A 172 -12.89 -20.29 14.55
CA SER A 172 -13.12 -20.78 13.18
C SER A 172 -13.35 -19.62 12.21
N ALA A 173 -12.90 -19.77 10.96
CA ALA A 173 -13.08 -18.76 9.93
C ALA A 173 -14.57 -18.42 9.71
N SER A 174 -15.46 -19.41 9.82
CA SER A 174 -16.92 -19.19 9.81
C SER A 174 -17.36 -18.19 10.87
N THR A 175 -17.05 -18.50 12.15
CA THR A 175 -17.38 -17.64 13.29
C THR A 175 -16.71 -16.27 13.18
N ALA A 176 -15.45 -16.21 12.74
CA ALA A 176 -14.73 -14.96 12.51
C ALA A 176 -15.43 -14.08 11.46
N PHE A 177 -15.91 -14.65 10.37
CA PHE A 177 -16.52 -13.88 9.28
C PHE A 177 -17.98 -13.51 9.58
N ASP A 178 -18.71 -14.32 10.36
CA ASP A 178 -20.02 -13.98 10.91
C ASP A 178 -19.97 -12.89 12.00
N THR A 179 -18.93 -12.90 12.85
CA THR A 179 -18.69 -11.88 13.89
C THR A 179 -18.04 -10.61 13.34
N GLN A 180 -17.21 -10.75 12.30
CA GLN A 180 -16.17 -9.80 11.92
C GLN A 180 -15.14 -9.49 13.03
N GLN A 181 -14.94 -10.43 13.96
CA GLN A 181 -13.89 -10.40 14.97
C GLN A 181 -12.70 -11.26 14.53
N TYR A 182 -11.80 -10.67 13.74
CA TYR A 182 -10.53 -11.28 13.35
C TYR A 182 -9.47 -10.23 13.04
N VAL A 183 -8.21 -10.62 13.16
CA VAL A 183 -7.07 -9.84 12.68
C VAL A 183 -7.00 -9.98 11.17
N VAL A 184 -7.18 -8.88 10.44
CA VAL A 184 -6.95 -8.78 8.99
C VAL A 184 -5.46 -8.79 8.69
N ASP A 185 -4.68 -8.03 9.48
CA ASP A 185 -3.31 -7.63 9.16
C ASP A 185 -2.50 -7.31 10.42
N LEU A 186 -1.17 -7.44 10.37
CA LEU A 186 -0.26 -7.15 11.50
C LEU A 186 0.96 -6.35 11.04
N MET A 187 1.31 -5.29 11.79
CA MET A 187 2.47 -4.46 11.53
C MET A 187 3.38 -4.31 12.76
N THR A 188 4.69 -4.43 12.59
CA THR A 188 5.71 -4.09 13.60
C THR A 188 6.49 -2.84 13.20
N THR A 189 6.57 -1.86 14.11
CA THR A 189 7.17 -0.53 13.88
C THR A 189 8.05 -0.12 15.06
N THR A 190 8.97 0.83 14.86
CA THR A 190 9.74 1.47 15.95
C THR A 190 9.00 2.65 16.60
N GLU A 191 7.90 3.10 16.02
CA GLU A 191 7.08 4.19 16.56
C GLU A 191 6.01 3.68 17.53
N SER A 192 5.84 4.38 18.65
CA SER A 192 4.89 3.97 19.69
C SER A 192 3.44 4.06 19.23
N PHE A 193 3.06 5.21 18.70
CA PHE A 193 1.72 5.50 18.23
C PHE A 193 1.85 5.83 16.75
N TYR A 194 1.53 4.86 15.90
CA TYR A 194 1.80 4.92 14.47
C TYR A 194 0.55 5.33 13.72
N ASP A 195 0.65 6.35 12.86
CA ASP A 195 -0.52 6.89 12.19
C ASP A 195 -0.98 6.00 11.02
N HIS A 196 -2.27 5.67 11.06
CA HIS A 196 -3.02 5.05 9.99
C HIS A 196 -4.41 5.68 10.00
N GLU A 197 -4.58 6.83 9.33
CA GLU A 197 -5.89 7.45 9.05
C GLU A 197 -6.93 6.39 8.64
N THR A 198 -6.48 5.37 7.90
CA THR A 198 -7.16 4.12 7.57
C THR A 198 -7.85 3.46 8.77
N PRO A 199 -9.20 3.43 8.82
CA PRO A 199 -9.92 2.85 9.93
C PRO A 199 -9.70 1.33 10.10
N GLY A 200 -9.74 0.85 11.35
CA GLY A 200 -9.63 -0.56 11.72
C GLY A 200 -8.25 -0.97 12.23
N TRP A 201 -7.25 -0.09 12.18
CA TRP A 201 -5.94 -0.32 12.80
C TRP A 201 -5.97 0.04 14.28
N ILE A 202 -5.90 -0.96 15.15
CA ILE A 202 -5.70 -0.74 16.59
C ILE A 202 -4.18 -0.62 16.86
N THR A 203 -3.74 0.61 17.12
CA THR A 203 -2.34 1.05 17.13
C THR A 203 -1.84 1.34 18.56
N TRP A 204 -1.52 0.31 19.35
CA TRP A 204 -1.27 0.50 20.79
C TRP A 204 -0.07 -0.29 21.34
N VAL A 205 0.86 0.44 21.96
CA VAL A 205 2.17 -0.04 22.45
C VAL A 205 2.13 -1.22 23.42
N THR A 206 2.59 -2.38 22.96
CA THR A 206 3.48 -3.17 23.81
C THR A 206 4.89 -3.02 23.24
N ASP A 207 5.82 -2.43 23.99
CA ASP A 207 7.24 -2.55 23.62
C ASP A 207 7.58 -4.04 23.65
N LEU A 208 7.94 -4.55 22.49
CA LEU A 208 8.27 -5.94 22.24
C LEU A 208 9.62 -6.32 22.88
N LYS A 209 10.54 -5.35 23.06
CA LYS A 209 11.87 -5.61 23.66
C LYS A 209 11.84 -5.60 25.19
N MET A 210 10.93 -4.82 25.79
CA MET A 210 10.72 -4.61 27.22
C MET A 210 12.01 -4.24 27.97
N LYS A 211 12.77 -3.28 27.42
CA LYS A 211 14.10 -2.87 27.92
C LYS A 211 14.25 -1.35 27.89
N PRO A 212 14.55 -0.68 29.02
CA PRO A 212 14.77 0.77 29.05
C PRO A 212 15.86 1.28 28.12
N ASP A 213 16.92 0.48 27.91
CA ASP A 213 18.13 0.89 27.17
C ASP A 213 18.13 0.44 25.70
N ALA A 214 16.97 0.09 25.12
CA ALA A 214 16.84 -0.40 23.75
C ALA A 214 15.87 0.46 22.94
N LEU A 215 16.15 0.63 21.63
CA LEU A 215 15.18 1.19 20.69
C LEU A 215 13.99 0.24 20.59
N SER A 216 12.87 0.61 21.19
CA SER A 216 11.63 -0.17 21.25
C SER A 216 11.14 -0.64 19.88
N VAL A 217 10.34 -1.71 19.89
CA VAL A 217 9.53 -2.11 18.73
C VAL A 217 8.11 -2.34 19.23
N TYR A 218 7.11 -2.05 18.42
CA TYR A 218 5.70 -2.09 18.79
C TYR A 218 4.90 -2.88 17.74
N LEU A 219 3.80 -3.50 18.17
CA LEU A 219 2.93 -4.33 17.33
C LEU A 219 1.55 -3.69 17.21
N SER A 220 1.14 -3.33 15.99
CA SER A 220 -0.21 -2.88 15.65
C SER A 220 -0.97 -3.98 14.91
N ALA A 221 -2.29 -4.03 15.07
CA ALA A 221 -3.14 -5.06 14.47
C ALA A 221 -4.39 -4.46 13.84
N ARG A 222 -4.70 -4.87 12.61
CA ARG A 222 -5.88 -4.43 11.87
C ARG A 222 -7.04 -5.40 12.05
N TYR A 223 -8.25 -4.87 12.23
CA TYR A 223 -9.51 -5.61 12.36
C TYR A 223 -10.57 -5.00 11.42
N PRO A 224 -11.67 -5.71 11.10
CA PRO A 224 -12.81 -5.13 10.41
C PRO A 224 -13.46 -4.01 11.23
N VAL A 225 -13.70 -2.86 10.59
CA VAL A 225 -14.34 -1.70 11.21
C VAL A 225 -15.82 -1.98 11.43
N ARG A 226 -16.31 -1.84 12.67
CA ARG A 226 -17.73 -1.97 13.03
C ARG A 226 -18.12 -0.95 14.10
N PRO A 227 -19.41 -0.59 14.21
CA PRO A 227 -19.90 0.21 15.33
C PRO A 227 -19.80 -0.56 16.65
N ILE A 228 -19.64 0.18 17.75
CA ILE A 228 -20.00 -0.28 19.08
C ILE A 228 -21.51 -0.01 19.26
N VAL A 229 -22.30 -1.03 19.59
CA VAL A 229 -23.78 -0.95 19.76
C VAL A 229 -24.23 -1.24 21.20
N GLY A 230 -23.28 -1.34 22.13
CA GLY A 230 -23.53 -1.55 23.56
C GLY A 230 -22.22 -1.49 24.33
N LEU A 231 -22.30 -1.10 25.59
CA LEU A 231 -21.18 -1.06 26.54
C LEU A 231 -21.60 -1.70 27.86
N ALA A 232 -20.67 -2.37 28.53
CA ALA A 232 -20.85 -2.88 29.90
C ALA A 232 -19.52 -2.76 30.67
N VAL A 233 -19.60 -2.56 31.99
CA VAL A 233 -18.42 -2.46 32.85
C VAL A 233 -18.41 -3.64 33.82
N LEU A 234 -17.37 -4.47 33.73
CA LEU A 234 -17.10 -5.52 34.70
C LEU A 234 -16.03 -5.05 35.68
N THR A 235 -16.23 -5.32 36.96
CA THR A 235 -15.21 -5.11 38.00
C THR A 235 -14.92 -6.39 38.74
N ASN A 236 -13.78 -6.41 39.43
CA ASN A 236 -13.22 -7.59 40.08
C ASN A 236 -12.80 -8.74 39.14
N VAL A 237 -12.60 -8.45 37.86
CA VAL A 237 -12.10 -9.40 36.87
C VAL A 237 -10.64 -9.76 37.17
N THR A 238 -10.27 -11.03 37.06
CA THR A 238 -8.89 -11.49 37.28
C THR A 238 -8.05 -11.34 36.02
N ALA A 239 -6.73 -11.10 36.17
CA ALA A 239 -5.83 -10.96 35.04
C ALA A 239 -5.79 -12.19 34.09
N GLY A 240 -6.11 -13.39 34.59
CA GLY A 240 -6.14 -14.63 33.80
C GLY A 240 -7.42 -14.88 33.02
N THR A 241 -8.53 -14.22 33.39
CA THR A 241 -9.85 -14.28 32.72
C THR A 241 -10.23 -12.98 32.02
N MET A 242 -9.34 -11.99 32.04
CA MET A 242 -9.58 -10.59 31.63
C MET A 242 -10.08 -10.43 30.19
N TYR A 243 -9.68 -11.33 29.29
CA TYR A 243 -10.06 -11.31 27.87
C TYR A 243 -11.30 -12.14 27.52
N SER A 244 -11.72 -13.05 28.42
CA SER A 244 -12.92 -13.88 28.27
C SER A 244 -14.12 -13.44 29.12
N ALA A 245 -13.90 -12.54 30.09
CA ALA A 245 -14.94 -12.13 31.05
C ALA A 245 -16.20 -11.51 30.40
N CYS A 246 -16.08 -10.98 29.19
CA CYS A 246 -17.20 -10.46 28.42
C CYS A 246 -18.03 -11.54 27.72
N ASP A 247 -17.43 -12.68 27.37
CA ASP A 247 -18.13 -13.78 26.69
C ASP A 247 -19.15 -14.50 27.64
N GLU A 248 -19.07 -14.27 28.95
CA GLU A 248 -19.97 -14.86 29.97
C GLU A 248 -21.31 -14.09 30.15
N LEU A 249 -21.52 -12.97 29.43
CA LEU A 249 -22.69 -12.10 29.60
C LEU A 249 -24.00 -12.70 29.04
N GLN A 250 -24.94 -12.97 29.94
CA GLN A 250 -26.25 -13.59 29.67
C GLN A 250 -27.34 -12.57 29.30
N PRO A 251 -28.18 -12.84 28.27
CA PRO A 251 -27.87 -13.49 27.00
C PRO A 251 -28.12 -12.54 25.80
N LEU A 252 -27.86 -13.02 24.58
CA LEU A 252 -28.07 -12.30 23.29
C LEU A 252 -27.06 -11.16 22.99
N GLY A 253 -25.77 -11.49 22.86
CA GLY A 253 -24.81 -10.56 22.26
C GLY A 253 -23.41 -11.13 21.99
N GLN A 254 -22.70 -10.56 21.02
CA GLN A 254 -21.27 -10.76 20.81
C GLN A 254 -20.49 -9.72 21.60
N TRP A 255 -20.54 -9.85 22.93
CA TRP A 255 -19.77 -9.02 23.85
C TRP A 255 -18.29 -9.42 23.80
N GLU A 256 -17.41 -8.45 23.67
CA GLU A 256 -15.96 -8.68 23.67
C GLU A 256 -15.24 -7.73 24.63
N ALA A 257 -14.15 -8.21 25.24
CA ALA A 257 -13.18 -7.34 25.89
C ALA A 257 -12.42 -6.54 24.80
N PRO A 258 -11.89 -5.34 25.11
CA PRO A 258 -11.12 -4.54 24.16
C PRO A 258 -9.93 -5.35 23.63
N GLY A 259 -9.61 -5.19 22.35
CA GLY A 259 -8.55 -5.97 21.70
C GLY A 259 -7.20 -5.89 22.42
N PHE A 260 -6.92 -4.74 23.06
CA PHE A 260 -5.70 -4.49 23.83
C PHE A 260 -6.03 -3.76 25.14
N MET A 261 -5.25 -4.06 26.18
CA MET A 261 -5.16 -3.28 27.41
C MET A 261 -3.68 -3.02 27.70
N LEU A 262 -3.28 -1.75 27.68
CA LEU A 262 -1.90 -1.34 27.86
C LEU A 262 -1.56 -1.27 29.35
N LYS A 263 -0.33 -1.67 29.71
CA LYS A 263 0.19 -1.58 31.08
C LYS A 263 1.61 -1.02 31.05
N SER A 264 1.88 0.01 31.85
CA SER A 264 3.26 0.42 32.12
C SER A 264 4.04 -0.71 32.79
N SER A 265 5.36 -0.73 32.56
CA SER A 265 6.23 -1.89 32.81
C SER A 265 6.59 -2.15 34.28
N ALA A 266 5.85 -1.56 35.24
CA ALA A 266 6.29 -1.41 36.63
C ALA A 266 5.50 -2.20 37.69
N SER A 267 4.23 -2.59 37.46
CA SER A 267 3.43 -3.27 38.50
C SER A 267 3.73 -4.77 38.60
N ARG A 268 4.46 -5.16 39.66
CA ARG A 268 4.97 -6.53 39.88
C ARG A 268 4.17 -7.34 40.90
N SER A 269 3.00 -6.86 41.31
CA SER A 269 2.19 -7.40 42.41
C SER A 269 0.95 -8.16 41.93
N SER A 270 0.79 -9.36 42.48
CA SER A 270 -0.33 -10.27 42.29
C SER A 270 -1.68 -9.69 42.73
N GLY A 271 -2.75 -10.02 42.01
CA GLY A 271 -4.11 -9.99 42.55
C GLY A 271 -4.93 -8.73 42.26
N TYR A 272 -4.44 -7.77 41.48
CA TYR A 272 -5.25 -6.60 41.13
C TYR A 272 -6.50 -6.98 40.33
N SER A 273 -7.64 -6.57 40.88
CA SER A 273 -8.95 -6.81 40.31
C SER A 273 -9.25 -5.70 39.29
N GLY A 274 -9.40 -6.09 38.03
CA GLY A 274 -9.47 -5.16 36.90
C GLY A 274 -10.84 -4.52 36.71
N VAL A 275 -10.85 -3.32 36.12
CA VAL A 275 -12.00 -2.79 35.39
C VAL A 275 -11.84 -3.22 33.94
N VAL A 276 -12.86 -3.87 33.39
CA VAL A 276 -12.92 -4.29 31.97
C VAL A 276 -14.17 -3.69 31.35
N VAL A 277 -14.00 -2.92 30.27
CA VAL A 277 -15.12 -2.35 29.51
C VAL A 277 -15.42 -3.28 28.34
N CYS A 278 -16.49 -4.06 28.45
CA CYS A 278 -16.96 -4.88 27.35
C CYS A 278 -17.66 -4.01 26.30
N VAL A 279 -17.33 -4.22 25.02
CA VAL A 279 -18.04 -3.62 23.89
C VAL A 279 -18.94 -4.67 23.24
N HIS A 280 -20.12 -4.26 22.79
CA HIS A 280 -21.01 -5.11 21.99
C HIS A 280 -20.95 -4.69 20.53
N ARG A 281 -20.83 -5.66 19.61
CA ARG A 281 -20.81 -5.42 18.15
C ARG A 281 -21.89 -6.27 17.44
N PRO A 282 -22.46 -5.80 16.31
CA PRO A 282 -23.42 -6.57 15.52
C PRO A 282 -22.73 -7.58 14.58
N SER A 283 -23.42 -8.64 14.16
CA SER A 283 -22.91 -9.61 13.18
C SER A 283 -22.67 -8.99 11.78
N SER A 284 -21.83 -9.59 10.96
CA SER A 284 -21.53 -9.12 9.59
C SER A 284 -22.77 -9.02 8.68
N SER A 285 -23.76 -9.88 8.90
CA SER A 285 -25.05 -9.94 8.21
C SER A 285 -26.10 -8.93 8.70
N THR A 286 -25.78 -8.09 9.69
CA THR A 286 -26.70 -7.10 10.27
C THR A 286 -27.01 -5.95 9.29
N THR A 287 -28.29 -5.69 8.99
CA THR A 287 -28.74 -4.65 8.05
C THR A 287 -29.93 -3.86 8.60
N GLY A 288 -30.03 -2.56 8.29
CA GLY A 288 -31.05 -1.66 8.85
C GLY A 288 -30.46 -0.48 9.63
N VAL A 289 -31.26 0.16 10.49
CA VAL A 289 -30.84 1.31 11.32
C VAL A 289 -30.57 0.85 12.75
N TYR A 290 -29.39 1.17 13.28
CA TYR A 290 -28.93 0.74 14.60
C TYR A 290 -28.51 1.92 15.47
N SER A 291 -28.70 1.75 16.78
CA SER A 291 -28.14 2.64 17.80
C SER A 291 -26.65 2.31 17.97
N VAL A 292 -25.78 3.27 17.73
CA VAL A 292 -24.32 3.14 17.80
C VAL A 292 -23.72 4.18 18.72
N LEU A 293 -22.60 3.86 19.35
CA LEU A 293 -21.85 4.77 20.21
C LEU A 293 -21.26 5.90 19.36
N THR A 294 -21.63 7.15 19.63
CA THR A 294 -21.11 8.31 18.91
C THR A 294 -20.18 9.17 19.75
N VAL A 295 -20.37 9.17 21.07
CA VAL A 295 -19.52 9.85 22.06
C VAL A 295 -19.41 8.94 23.29
N LEU A 296 -18.26 8.96 23.96
CA LEU A 296 -18.06 8.29 25.23
C LEU A 296 -17.26 9.21 26.16
N ASP A 297 -17.80 9.51 27.33
CA ASP A 297 -17.08 10.16 28.42
C ASP A 297 -16.88 9.16 29.58
N VAL A 298 -15.83 9.37 30.38
CA VAL A 298 -15.55 8.61 31.61
C VAL A 298 -15.41 9.59 32.77
N VAL A 299 -16.12 9.32 33.86
CA VAL A 299 -16.12 10.16 35.07
C VAL A 299 -16.05 9.29 36.34
N SER A 300 -15.84 9.91 37.50
CA SER A 300 -15.96 9.24 38.80
C SER A 300 -17.38 8.68 39.00
N PRO A 301 -17.58 7.54 39.69
CA PRO A 301 -18.91 7.04 40.05
C PRO A 301 -19.82 8.07 40.74
N THR A 302 -19.23 9.03 41.46
CA THR A 302 -19.94 10.10 42.18
C THR A 302 -20.24 11.34 41.34
N GLU A 303 -19.69 11.45 40.12
CA GLU A 303 -19.84 12.63 39.26
C GLU A 303 -21.06 12.48 38.32
N PRO A 304 -21.72 13.60 37.96
CA PRO A 304 -22.75 13.60 36.92
C PRO A 304 -22.09 13.49 35.54
N CYS A 305 -22.77 12.85 34.58
CA CYS A 305 -22.28 12.81 33.20
C CYS A 305 -22.24 14.22 32.56
N PRO A 306 -21.18 14.57 31.80
CA PRO A 306 -21.04 15.88 31.18
C PRO A 306 -22.09 16.05 30.07
N GLY A 307 -22.91 17.10 30.17
CA GLY A 307 -23.95 17.41 29.20
C GLY A 307 -25.06 16.35 29.12
N SER A 308 -26.12 16.53 29.90
CA SER A 308 -27.27 15.60 29.96
C SER A 308 -28.05 15.55 28.63
N THR A 309 -27.57 14.76 27.67
CA THR A 309 -28.26 14.48 26.41
C THR A 309 -29.40 13.49 26.66
N ALA A 310 -30.56 13.73 26.05
CA ALA A 310 -31.79 12.98 26.37
C ALA A 310 -31.76 11.47 26.00
N ASN A 311 -30.73 11.03 25.27
CA ASN A 311 -30.53 9.64 24.86
C ASN A 311 -29.25 9.01 25.46
N GLY A 312 -28.60 9.67 26.42
CA GLY A 312 -27.38 9.15 27.07
C GLY A 312 -27.65 7.93 27.96
N THR A 313 -26.66 7.05 28.11
CA THR A 313 -26.69 5.92 29.07
C THR A 313 -25.55 6.04 30.08
N GLU A 314 -25.87 6.06 31.38
CA GLU A 314 -24.87 5.95 32.44
C GLU A 314 -24.61 4.47 32.78
N ILE A 315 -23.36 4.02 32.72
CA ILE A 315 -22.95 2.66 33.12
C ILE A 315 -21.96 2.80 34.28
N THR A 316 -22.43 2.58 35.51
CA THR A 316 -21.68 2.85 36.74
C THR A 316 -21.18 1.56 37.38
N SER A 317 -19.93 1.57 37.85
CA SER A 317 -19.33 0.54 38.70
C SER A 317 -18.83 1.14 40.02
N ASP A 318 -18.18 0.33 40.86
CA ASP A 318 -17.51 0.79 42.09
C ASP A 318 -16.30 1.71 41.82
N ARG A 319 -15.86 1.88 40.55
CA ARG A 319 -14.62 2.61 40.20
C ARG A 319 -14.72 3.63 39.10
N ILE A 320 -15.57 3.41 38.10
CA ILE A 320 -15.79 4.35 37.00
C ILE A 320 -17.27 4.46 36.67
N LYS A 321 -17.66 5.58 36.07
CA LYS A 321 -18.90 5.71 35.31
C LYS A 321 -18.56 6.00 33.85
N LEU A 322 -19.13 5.21 32.94
CA LEU A 322 -19.16 5.52 31.52
C LEU A 322 -20.42 6.32 31.22
N CYS A 323 -20.27 7.37 30.43
CA CYS A 323 -21.32 8.26 29.95
C CYS A 323 -21.40 8.09 28.43
N ALA A 324 -22.27 7.19 27.97
CA ALA A 324 -22.35 6.79 26.57
C ALA A 324 -23.40 7.63 25.82
N GLY A 325 -22.97 8.36 24.79
CA GLY A 325 -23.85 9.05 23.84
C GLY A 325 -24.14 8.17 22.63
N TRP A 326 -25.43 7.96 22.33
CA TRP A 326 -25.88 7.09 21.24
C TRP A 326 -26.53 7.87 20.10
N GLY A 327 -26.15 7.52 18.87
CA GLY A 327 -26.73 8.04 17.63
C GLY A 327 -27.28 6.91 16.76
N LEU A 328 -28.12 7.26 15.77
CA LEU A 328 -28.65 6.29 14.80
C LEU A 328 -27.80 6.30 13.53
N VAL A 329 -27.34 5.12 13.11
CA VAL A 329 -26.65 4.89 11.83
C VAL A 329 -27.45 3.87 11.01
N GLY A 330 -27.71 4.21 9.75
CA GLY A 330 -28.23 3.26 8.76
C GLY A 330 -27.10 2.47 8.11
N PHE A 331 -27.31 1.16 7.95
CA PHE A 331 -26.45 0.24 7.22
C PHE A 331 -27.20 -0.30 6.00
N GLY A 332 -26.58 -0.16 4.81
CA GLY A 332 -27.20 -0.44 3.51
C GLY A 332 -27.75 -1.88 3.38
N SER A 333 -28.91 -2.01 2.74
CA SER A 333 -29.66 -3.27 2.61
C SER A 333 -29.37 -4.06 1.33
N LYS A 334 -28.16 -3.93 0.77
CA LYS A 334 -27.73 -4.70 -0.42
C LYS A 334 -26.49 -5.53 -0.11
N ILE A 335 -26.59 -6.81 -0.45
CA ILE A 335 -25.59 -7.84 -0.18
C ILE A 335 -24.48 -7.72 -1.22
N ASN A 336 -23.30 -7.31 -0.77
CA ASN A 336 -21.98 -7.92 -1.05
C ASN A 336 -20.90 -7.15 -0.28
N LEU A 337 -19.78 -7.82 -0.01
CA LEU A 337 -18.64 -7.35 0.79
C LEU A 337 -17.95 -6.16 0.06
N VAL A 338 -17.28 -5.17 0.68
CA VAL A 338 -16.58 -5.09 1.98
C VAL A 338 -16.82 -3.71 2.66
N SER A 339 -16.72 -3.66 4.00
CA SER A 339 -16.74 -2.45 4.87
C SER A 339 -18.10 -1.75 5.05
N SER A 340 -18.26 -1.04 6.18
CA SER A 340 -19.55 -0.55 6.67
C SER A 340 -20.05 0.70 5.94
N GLN A 341 -21.13 0.58 5.16
CA GLN A 341 -21.90 1.70 4.62
C GLN A 341 -22.71 2.43 5.71
N ALA A 342 -22.02 3.02 6.69
CA ALA A 342 -22.61 3.96 7.64
C ALA A 342 -22.72 5.35 7.02
N THR A 343 -23.77 6.10 7.35
CA THR A 343 -24.02 7.46 6.82
C THR A 343 -23.62 8.59 7.77
N SER A 344 -23.14 8.26 8.98
CA SER A 344 -22.81 9.20 10.06
C SER A 344 -21.75 8.59 10.99
N SER A 345 -20.94 9.44 11.63
CA SER A 345 -19.78 9.00 12.42
C SER A 345 -20.16 8.25 13.70
N PHE A 346 -19.25 7.36 14.13
CA PHE A 346 -19.40 6.56 15.35
C PHE A 346 -18.03 6.19 15.94
N VAL A 347 -17.98 5.88 17.23
CA VAL A 347 -16.80 5.32 17.91
C VAL A 347 -16.61 3.88 17.44
N ALA A 348 -15.55 3.63 16.69
CA ALA A 348 -15.24 2.31 16.12
C ALA A 348 -14.32 1.50 17.03
N GLU A 349 -13.38 2.16 17.69
CA GLU A 349 -12.31 1.55 18.47
C GLU A 349 -12.25 2.16 19.87
N LEU A 350 -11.96 1.32 20.87
CA LEU A 350 -11.85 1.66 22.28
C LEU A 350 -10.64 0.91 22.86
N SER A 351 -9.78 1.61 23.59
CA SER A 351 -8.57 1.10 24.22
C SER A 351 -8.41 1.66 25.65
N GLN A 352 -7.60 1.02 26.47
CA GLN A 352 -7.44 1.32 27.90
C GLN A 352 -5.94 1.29 28.29
N TYR A 353 -5.44 2.38 28.89
CA TYR A 353 -4.03 2.57 29.25
C TYR A 353 -3.81 2.72 30.75
N GLN A 354 -3.12 1.75 31.35
CA GLN A 354 -2.82 1.71 32.79
C GLN A 354 -1.37 2.09 33.09
N THR A 355 -1.17 3.03 34.00
CA THR A 355 0.14 3.55 34.39
C THR A 355 0.17 3.94 35.88
N THR A 356 1.33 3.94 36.54
CA THR A 356 1.43 4.37 37.94
C THR A 356 1.29 5.88 38.08
N GLU A 357 0.94 6.39 39.27
CA GLU A 357 0.83 7.84 39.52
C GLU A 357 2.14 8.61 39.18
N VAL A 358 3.30 8.03 39.50
CA VAL A 358 4.61 8.64 39.23
C VAL A 358 4.91 8.72 37.74
N GLU A 359 4.63 7.66 36.98
CA GLU A 359 4.78 7.65 35.52
C GLU A 359 3.78 8.62 34.87
N ALA A 360 2.54 8.66 35.35
CA ALA A 360 1.49 9.56 34.89
C ALA A 360 1.78 11.05 35.14
N ALA A 361 2.68 11.38 36.07
CA ALA A 361 3.14 12.75 36.31
C ALA A 361 4.22 13.21 35.32
N SER A 362 4.95 12.27 34.70
CA SER A 362 5.92 12.52 33.62
C SER A 362 5.35 12.32 32.20
N PHE A 363 4.18 11.68 32.08
CA PHE A 363 3.53 11.39 30.81
C PHE A 363 2.94 12.67 30.20
N ASN A 364 3.73 13.36 29.38
CA ASN A 364 3.33 14.61 28.74
C ASN A 364 2.34 14.33 27.59
N ILE A 365 1.09 14.75 27.77
CA ILE A 365 -0.01 14.47 26.83
C ILE A 365 0.05 15.45 25.66
N ALA A 366 0.92 15.15 24.70
CA ALA A 366 0.80 15.62 23.32
C ALA A 366 -0.40 14.94 22.63
N PRO A 367 -0.96 15.49 21.53
CA PRO A 367 -1.95 14.77 20.73
C PRO A 367 -1.35 13.45 20.23
N PHE A 368 -2.09 12.35 20.39
CA PHE A 368 -1.68 11.05 19.88
C PHE A 368 -1.83 11.01 18.35
N PRO A 369 -0.81 10.54 17.60
CA PRO A 369 -0.97 10.12 16.21
C PRO A 369 -2.10 9.09 16.06
N GLY A 370 -2.75 9.08 14.90
CA GLY A 370 -3.86 8.19 14.60
C GLY A 370 -5.24 8.72 14.99
N ASP A 371 -5.40 10.01 15.27
CA ASP A 371 -6.71 10.64 15.49
C ASP A 371 -7.48 10.05 16.70
N TRP A 372 -6.74 9.74 17.78
CA TRP A 372 -7.24 9.13 19.02
C TRP A 372 -7.65 10.19 20.07
N ASP A 373 -8.95 10.20 20.42
CA ASP A 373 -9.51 11.00 21.52
C ASP A 373 -9.15 10.37 22.88
N ILE A 374 -8.65 11.20 23.82
CA ILE A 374 -8.30 10.77 25.18
C ILE A 374 -9.45 11.09 26.14
N ILE A 375 -10.10 10.05 26.63
CA ILE A 375 -11.15 10.19 27.63
C ILE A 375 -10.53 10.05 29.03
N SER A 376 -10.61 11.14 29.80
CA SER A 376 -9.92 11.25 31.09
C SER A 376 -10.49 10.29 32.15
N PRO A 377 -9.65 9.65 32.98
CA PRO A 377 -10.13 8.64 33.92
C PRO A 377 -10.19 9.10 35.38
N GLY A 378 -11.05 8.45 36.15
CA GLY A 378 -10.97 8.42 37.61
C GLY A 378 -9.75 7.63 38.13
N ILE A 379 -9.35 7.91 39.37
CA ILE A 379 -8.22 7.25 40.04
C ILE A 379 -8.64 5.84 40.50
N THR A 380 -7.89 4.80 40.09
CA THR A 380 -8.19 3.40 40.42
C THR A 380 -7.17 2.83 41.43
N GLY A 381 -7.06 3.48 42.59
CA GLY A 381 -5.95 3.27 43.53
C GLY A 381 -4.65 3.87 42.99
N ASP A 382 -3.51 3.25 43.31
CA ASP A 382 -2.16 3.72 42.92
C ASP A 382 -1.87 3.69 41.39
N VAL A 383 -2.87 3.33 40.58
CA VAL A 383 -2.82 3.17 39.13
C VAL A 383 -3.88 4.06 38.46
N ARG A 384 -3.46 4.83 37.47
CA ARG A 384 -4.30 5.69 36.62
C ARG A 384 -4.62 4.96 35.31
N THR A 385 -5.90 4.85 34.97
CA THR A 385 -6.42 3.96 33.90
C THR A 385 -7.12 4.78 32.81
N PHE A 386 -6.37 5.39 31.90
CA PHE A 386 -6.89 6.25 30.82
C PHE A 386 -7.72 5.45 29.80
N PHE A 387 -8.71 6.10 29.19
CA PHE A 387 -9.52 5.54 28.11
C PHE A 387 -9.25 6.29 26.82
N LEU A 388 -9.30 5.58 25.70
CA LEU A 388 -8.84 6.03 24.39
C LEU A 388 -9.85 5.59 23.34
N THR A 389 -10.40 6.51 22.56
CA THR A 389 -11.39 6.20 21.51
C THR A 389 -10.98 6.72 20.15
N ARG A 390 -11.42 6.00 19.11
CA ARG A 390 -11.23 6.39 17.72
C ARG A 390 -12.56 6.45 16.99
N GLN A 391 -12.84 7.57 16.31
CA GLN A 391 -14.08 7.74 15.54
C GLN A 391 -13.89 7.29 14.09
N TYR A 392 -14.75 6.39 13.62
CA TYR A 392 -14.96 6.19 12.19
C TYR A 392 -15.81 7.34 11.65
N LYS A 393 -15.27 8.06 10.67
CA LYS A 393 -15.89 9.21 10.01
C LYS A 393 -16.27 8.79 8.57
N PRO A 394 -17.50 8.32 8.31
CA PRO A 394 -17.88 7.86 6.97
C PRO A 394 -17.91 8.99 5.95
N PHE A 395 -17.50 8.64 4.74
CA PHE A 395 -17.47 9.53 3.59
C PHE A 395 -18.87 9.66 2.98
N VAL A 396 -19.58 10.76 3.28
CA VAL A 396 -20.95 10.99 2.79
C VAL A 396 -20.94 11.41 1.30
N LEU A 397 -20.99 10.42 0.42
CA LEU A 397 -21.34 10.60 -0.99
C LEU A 397 -22.80 11.06 -1.11
N ASN A 398 -23.01 12.33 -1.47
CA ASN A 398 -24.33 12.97 -1.52
C ASN A 398 -25.14 12.61 -2.78
N THR A 399 -25.33 11.31 -3.04
CA THR A 399 -25.88 10.76 -4.27
C THR A 399 -27.41 10.81 -4.33
N LYS A 400 -27.97 11.90 -4.85
CA LYS A 400 -29.39 11.95 -5.24
C LYS A 400 -29.65 10.99 -6.40
N SER A 401 -30.41 9.92 -6.15
CA SER A 401 -30.73 8.91 -7.14
C SER A 401 -31.64 9.44 -8.26
N SER A 402 -31.27 9.18 -9.52
CA SER A 402 -32.24 9.05 -10.62
C SER A 402 -32.49 7.56 -10.89
N SER A 403 -33.76 7.20 -11.16
CA SER A 403 -34.20 5.81 -11.17
C SER A 403 -34.80 5.38 -12.51
N THR A 404 -34.06 4.57 -13.26
CA THR A 404 -34.59 3.62 -14.25
C THR A 404 -33.61 2.45 -14.36
N GLY A 405 -34.12 1.22 -14.39
CA GLY A 405 -33.28 0.03 -14.18
C GLY A 405 -32.98 -0.75 -15.45
N ASN A 406 -31.86 -1.48 -15.41
CA ASN A 406 -31.85 -2.89 -15.74
C ASN A 406 -30.80 -3.59 -14.86
N THR A 407 -31.15 -4.75 -14.29
CA THR A 407 -30.27 -5.50 -13.39
C THR A 407 -29.28 -6.34 -14.18
N VAL A 408 -28.00 -5.94 -14.13
CA VAL A 408 -26.87 -6.82 -14.48
C VAL A 408 -26.08 -7.02 -13.20
N ASN A 409 -26.07 -8.25 -12.66
CA ASN A 409 -25.14 -8.60 -11.60
C ASN A 409 -23.73 -8.54 -12.19
N VAL A 410 -22.84 -7.82 -11.50
CA VAL A 410 -21.39 -7.89 -11.73
C VAL A 410 -20.74 -7.90 -10.36
N ASP A 411 -20.50 -9.10 -9.88
CA ASP A 411 -19.66 -9.36 -8.73
C ASP A 411 -18.20 -9.07 -9.15
N SER A 412 -17.54 -8.15 -8.45
CA SER A 412 -16.16 -7.73 -8.75
C SER A 412 -15.41 -7.44 -7.47
N GLU A 413 -14.78 -8.47 -6.93
CA GLU A 413 -13.80 -8.38 -5.86
C GLU A 413 -12.49 -7.76 -6.37
N VAL A 414 -11.77 -7.05 -5.50
CA VAL A 414 -10.51 -6.38 -5.87
C VAL A 414 -9.36 -7.40 -5.84
N SER A 415 -9.11 -8.03 -6.98
CA SER A 415 -7.92 -8.86 -7.20
C SER A 415 -6.63 -8.05 -6.96
N SER A 416 -5.53 -8.71 -6.57
CA SER A 416 -4.22 -8.07 -6.47
C SER A 416 -3.47 -7.99 -7.83
N SER A 417 -4.02 -8.64 -8.84
CA SER A 417 -3.53 -8.78 -10.23
C SER A 417 -4.66 -8.58 -11.26
N VAL A 418 -4.30 -8.26 -12.50
CA VAL A 418 -5.23 -8.04 -13.62
C VAL A 418 -5.05 -9.08 -14.71
N GLU A 419 -6.12 -9.52 -15.37
CA GLU A 419 -6.03 -10.48 -16.48
C GLU A 419 -5.59 -9.80 -17.79
N ALA A 420 -4.75 -10.46 -18.58
CA ALA A 420 -4.47 -10.09 -19.96
C ALA A 420 -5.64 -10.46 -20.89
N VAL A 421 -5.82 -9.74 -22.00
CA VAL A 421 -6.85 -10.08 -23.00
C VAL A 421 -6.33 -11.14 -23.96
N ALA A 422 -7.01 -12.28 -24.02
CA ALA A 422 -6.77 -13.28 -25.06
C ALA A 422 -7.47 -12.89 -26.37
N SER A 423 -6.75 -12.97 -27.49
CA SER A 423 -7.34 -12.79 -28.81
C SER A 423 -8.37 -13.88 -29.14
N SER A 424 -9.39 -13.54 -29.92
CA SER A 424 -10.45 -14.48 -30.33
C SER A 424 -9.98 -15.62 -31.25
N SER A 425 -8.72 -15.59 -31.72
CA SER A 425 -8.07 -16.71 -32.41
C SER A 425 -7.27 -17.64 -31.49
N THR A 426 -7.10 -17.29 -30.21
CA THR A 426 -6.20 -17.96 -29.22
C THR A 426 -4.70 -17.91 -29.54
N GLU A 427 -4.26 -17.14 -30.55
CA GLU A 427 -2.85 -17.10 -31.00
C GLU A 427 -1.99 -16.03 -30.30
N GLU A 428 -2.60 -15.16 -29.49
CA GLU A 428 -1.93 -14.02 -28.84
C GLU A 428 -2.65 -13.62 -27.53
N LEU A 429 -1.87 -13.20 -26.52
CA LEU A 429 -2.35 -12.31 -25.45
C LEU A 429 -1.93 -10.87 -25.76
N SER A 430 -2.80 -9.91 -25.47
CA SER A 430 -2.51 -8.47 -25.47
C SER A 430 -2.82 -7.85 -24.11
N PHE A 431 -2.12 -6.76 -23.78
CA PHE A 431 -2.45 -5.90 -22.64
C PHE A 431 -2.09 -4.45 -22.96
N ARG A 432 -3.05 -3.54 -22.81
CA ARG A 432 -2.95 -2.13 -23.14
C ARG A 432 -3.05 -1.24 -21.91
N VAL A 433 -2.00 -0.46 -21.68
CA VAL A 433 -1.95 0.55 -20.62
C VAL A 433 -2.07 1.95 -21.23
N LEU A 434 -3.00 2.75 -20.74
CA LEU A 434 -3.08 4.19 -21.03
C LEU A 434 -2.39 4.95 -19.89
N GLN A 435 -1.26 5.59 -20.20
CA GLN A 435 -0.57 6.51 -19.31
C GLN A 435 -1.15 7.93 -19.48
N ILE A 436 -1.65 8.48 -18.38
CA ILE A 436 -2.09 9.86 -18.23
C ILE A 436 -1.08 10.54 -17.30
N ALA A 437 -0.52 11.67 -17.71
CA ALA A 437 0.50 12.41 -16.95
C ALA A 437 0.06 13.85 -16.74
N ASP A 438 0.50 14.46 -15.63
CA ASP A 438 0.52 15.91 -15.44
C ASP A 438 -0.86 16.55 -15.68
N MET A 439 -1.87 16.06 -14.94
CA MET A 439 -3.25 16.55 -15.06
C MET A 439 -3.47 17.83 -14.25
N HIS A 440 -2.87 17.91 -13.05
CA HIS A 440 -3.04 18.99 -12.07
C HIS A 440 -4.51 19.38 -11.84
N ILE A 441 -5.37 18.40 -11.56
CA ILE A 441 -6.78 18.68 -11.26
C ILE A 441 -6.86 19.42 -9.93
N SER A 442 -7.48 20.61 -9.92
CA SER A 442 -7.69 21.42 -8.72
C SER A 442 -9.05 21.18 -8.06
N GLY A 443 -10.00 20.63 -8.81
CA GLY A 443 -11.38 20.43 -8.37
C GLY A 443 -12.30 21.62 -8.66
N ASP A 444 -11.76 22.76 -9.11
CA ASP A 444 -12.53 23.84 -9.71
C ASP A 444 -12.67 23.57 -11.23
N PRO A 445 -13.86 23.15 -11.73
CA PRO A 445 -14.03 22.83 -13.13
C PRO A 445 -13.93 24.04 -14.06
N ASP A 446 -14.14 25.25 -13.54
CA ASP A 446 -14.17 26.50 -14.28
C ASP A 446 -12.82 27.23 -14.28
N LEU A 447 -11.83 26.72 -13.54
CA LEU A 447 -10.47 27.26 -13.48
C LEU A 447 -9.89 27.44 -14.89
N PRO A 448 -9.62 28.68 -15.35
CA PRO A 448 -9.17 28.91 -16.72
C PRO A 448 -7.84 28.25 -17.05
N CYS A 449 -7.68 27.81 -18.30
CA CYS A 449 -6.43 27.21 -18.76
C CYS A 449 -5.26 28.20 -18.69
N LEU A 450 -4.24 27.90 -17.87
CA LEU A 450 -3.00 28.66 -17.77
C LEU A 450 -2.29 28.81 -19.13
N THR A 451 -2.42 27.80 -20.01
CA THR A 451 -2.05 27.91 -21.43
C THR A 451 -3.13 27.35 -22.35
N LEU A 452 -3.48 28.13 -23.39
CA LEU A 452 -4.54 27.79 -24.34
C LEU A 452 -4.06 26.80 -25.42
N PRO A 453 -4.88 25.79 -25.79
CA PRO A 453 -4.65 24.98 -26.99
C PRO A 453 -4.93 25.78 -28.26
N SER A 454 -4.40 25.32 -29.41
CA SER A 454 -4.60 25.98 -30.72
C SER A 454 -6.07 26.06 -31.16
N SER A 455 -6.89 25.10 -30.71
CA SER A 455 -8.34 25.01 -30.96
C SER A 455 -8.95 23.96 -30.04
N ILE A 456 -10.22 24.12 -29.65
CA ILE A 456 -10.98 23.09 -28.93
C ILE A 456 -12.09 22.55 -29.83
N ARG A 457 -12.24 21.22 -29.89
CA ARG A 457 -13.28 20.54 -30.68
C ARG A 457 -14.65 20.70 -30.01
N ALA A 458 -15.70 20.89 -30.80
CA ALA A 458 -17.05 21.15 -30.28
C ALA A 458 -17.60 20.03 -29.37
N SER A 459 -17.20 18.77 -29.62
CA SER A 459 -17.49 17.63 -28.74
C SER A 459 -16.89 17.80 -27.34
N ILE A 460 -15.65 18.27 -27.25
CA ILE A 460 -14.94 18.53 -25.99
C ILE A 460 -15.56 19.72 -25.24
N LEU A 461 -15.97 20.79 -25.93
CA LEU A 461 -16.69 21.90 -25.29
C LEU A 461 -18.02 21.45 -24.67
N ALA A 462 -18.80 20.65 -25.40
CA ALA A 462 -20.06 20.09 -24.91
C ALA A 462 -19.84 19.16 -23.70
N ALA A 463 -18.86 18.25 -23.77
CA ALA A 463 -18.52 17.35 -22.67
C ALA A 463 -17.99 18.10 -21.44
N ALA A 464 -17.11 19.09 -21.63
CA ALA A 464 -16.56 19.92 -20.56
C ALA A 464 -17.66 20.72 -19.83
N SER A 465 -18.69 21.20 -20.55
CA SER A 465 -19.85 21.87 -19.95
C SER A 465 -20.66 20.94 -19.03
N VAL A 466 -20.88 19.69 -19.45
CA VAL A 466 -21.56 18.67 -18.63
C VAL A 466 -20.72 18.28 -17.41
N ILE A 467 -19.41 18.06 -17.59
CA ILE A 467 -18.48 17.73 -16.51
C ILE A 467 -18.36 18.89 -15.51
N ALA A 468 -18.37 20.14 -15.98
CA ALA A 468 -18.34 21.31 -15.11
C ALA A 468 -19.58 21.42 -14.24
N GLN A 469 -20.78 21.14 -14.78
CA GLN A 469 -21.99 21.05 -13.97
C GLN A 469 -21.86 19.94 -12.90
N GLN A 470 -21.41 18.74 -13.28
CA GLN A 470 -21.23 17.62 -12.34
C GLN A 470 -20.27 17.95 -11.20
N MET A 471 -19.12 18.56 -11.49
CA MET A 471 -18.14 18.93 -10.46
C MET A 471 -18.64 20.05 -9.54
N ARG A 472 -19.43 21.01 -10.03
CA ARG A 472 -20.09 22.01 -9.15
C ARG A 472 -21.12 21.35 -8.22
N GLU A 473 -21.86 20.36 -8.70
CA GLU A 473 -22.82 19.59 -7.90
C GLU A 473 -22.12 18.72 -6.84
N GLU A 474 -21.03 18.02 -7.19
CA GLU A 474 -20.19 17.24 -6.27
C GLU A 474 -19.46 18.11 -5.23
N GLY A 475 -19.00 19.31 -5.64
CA GLY A 475 -18.39 20.32 -4.77
C GLY A 475 -19.38 21.06 -3.87
N ASN A 476 -20.69 20.76 -3.95
CA ASN A 476 -21.75 21.42 -3.19
C ASN A 476 -21.79 22.95 -3.41
N SER A 477 -21.52 23.40 -4.65
CA SER A 477 -21.66 24.81 -5.04
C SER A 477 -23.11 25.26 -4.98
N THR A 478 -23.35 26.51 -4.58
CA THR A 478 -24.69 27.12 -4.59
C THR A 478 -25.12 27.61 -5.98
N GLU A 479 -24.23 27.60 -6.98
CA GLU A 479 -24.51 28.07 -8.34
C GLU A 479 -24.88 26.92 -9.28
N SER A 480 -26.18 26.74 -9.50
CA SER A 480 -26.72 25.76 -10.47
C SER A 480 -26.64 26.29 -11.90
N ILE A 481 -25.42 26.32 -12.46
CA ILE A 481 -25.16 26.63 -13.87
C ILE A 481 -25.40 25.37 -14.70
N ALA A 482 -26.46 25.38 -15.51
CA ALA A 482 -26.83 24.26 -16.37
C ALA A 482 -25.94 24.18 -17.64
N ALA A 483 -25.49 22.97 -17.97
CA ALA A 483 -24.63 22.73 -19.13
C ALA A 483 -25.31 23.05 -20.48
N GLY A 484 -24.57 23.69 -21.40
CA GLY A 484 -25.01 23.99 -22.77
C GLY A 484 -24.62 25.37 -23.29
N GLU A 485 -24.53 25.50 -24.62
CA GLU A 485 -23.99 26.69 -25.31
C GLU A 485 -24.77 28.00 -25.08
N GLY A 486 -26.03 27.90 -24.63
CA GLY A 486 -26.87 29.05 -24.29
C GLY A 486 -27.09 29.28 -22.79
N THR A 487 -26.48 28.47 -21.92
CA THR A 487 -26.74 28.46 -20.46
C THR A 487 -25.47 28.49 -19.61
N ASP A 488 -24.38 27.90 -20.10
CA ASP A 488 -23.07 27.90 -19.45
C ASP A 488 -22.21 29.02 -20.06
N ALA A 489 -21.96 30.08 -19.28
CA ALA A 489 -21.22 31.25 -19.74
C ALA A 489 -19.77 30.95 -20.16
N LEU A 490 -19.21 29.82 -19.71
CA LEU A 490 -17.86 29.36 -20.03
C LEU A 490 -17.85 28.22 -21.06
N TYR A 491 -18.98 27.93 -21.74
CA TYR A 491 -19.10 26.85 -22.72
C TYR A 491 -18.05 26.90 -23.84
N ARG A 492 -17.62 28.10 -24.26
CA ARG A 492 -16.63 28.30 -25.33
C ARG A 492 -15.21 28.55 -24.83
N GLU A 493 -15.02 28.63 -23.51
CA GLU A 493 -13.74 28.96 -22.89
C GLU A 493 -12.92 27.70 -22.54
N CYS A 494 -11.61 27.88 -22.41
CA CYS A 494 -10.73 26.82 -21.94
C CYS A 494 -10.66 26.84 -20.40
N ARG A 495 -11.08 25.75 -19.77
CA ARG A 495 -11.10 25.53 -18.30
C ARG A 495 -10.72 24.09 -17.94
N GLU A 496 -10.46 23.81 -16.67
CA GLU A 496 -10.07 22.48 -16.15
C GLU A 496 -10.97 21.32 -16.63
N ALA A 497 -12.28 21.52 -16.76
CA ALA A 497 -13.19 20.49 -17.28
C ALA A 497 -12.84 19.98 -18.70
N VAL A 498 -12.03 20.73 -19.48
CA VAL A 498 -11.49 20.32 -20.78
C VAL A 498 -10.48 19.16 -20.64
N THR A 499 -9.66 19.15 -19.60
CA THR A 499 -8.76 18.02 -19.25
C THR A 499 -9.54 16.72 -19.11
N LEU A 500 -10.71 16.84 -18.52
CA LEU A 500 -11.52 15.72 -18.06
C LEU A 500 -12.41 15.19 -19.17
N ALA A 501 -12.88 16.07 -20.06
CA ALA A 501 -13.46 15.69 -21.35
C ALA A 501 -12.45 14.98 -22.26
N PHE A 502 -11.18 15.40 -22.25
CA PHE A 502 -10.11 14.74 -23.00
C PHE A 502 -9.77 13.35 -22.43
N LEU A 503 -9.66 13.22 -21.10
CA LEU A 503 -9.53 11.92 -20.42
C LEU A 503 -10.68 10.98 -20.80
N ASP A 504 -11.92 11.46 -20.79
CA ASP A 504 -13.09 10.66 -21.17
C ASP A 504 -13.02 10.17 -22.62
N GLU A 505 -12.64 11.04 -23.56
CA GLU A 505 -12.48 10.65 -24.97
C GLU A 505 -11.32 9.66 -25.19
N LEU A 506 -10.20 9.82 -24.48
CA LEU A 506 -9.07 8.88 -24.52
C LEU A 506 -9.47 7.47 -24.05
N LEU A 507 -10.23 7.38 -22.96
CA LEU A 507 -10.76 6.11 -22.44
C LEU A 507 -11.71 5.44 -23.43
N ASP A 508 -12.58 6.22 -24.09
CA ASP A 508 -13.58 5.71 -25.03
C ASP A 508 -12.98 5.32 -26.39
N ILE A 509 -11.88 5.96 -26.82
CA ILE A 509 -11.12 5.62 -28.04
C ILE A 509 -10.21 4.41 -27.83
N GLU A 510 -9.35 4.42 -26.80
CA GLU A 510 -8.33 3.36 -26.64
C GLU A 510 -8.86 2.09 -26.01
N LYS A 511 -9.89 2.22 -25.15
CA LYS A 511 -10.47 1.13 -24.34
C LYS A 511 -9.37 0.30 -23.67
N PRO A 512 -8.52 0.94 -22.85
CA PRO A 512 -7.36 0.29 -22.27
C PRO A 512 -7.77 -0.77 -21.24
N ASP A 513 -6.95 -1.80 -21.13
CA ASP A 513 -7.08 -2.85 -20.10
C ASP A 513 -6.62 -2.33 -18.73
N PHE A 514 -5.81 -1.27 -18.71
CA PHE A 514 -5.31 -0.61 -17.51
C PHE A 514 -5.03 0.89 -17.71
N VAL A 515 -5.20 1.70 -16.67
CA VAL A 515 -4.82 3.13 -16.67
C VAL A 515 -3.76 3.40 -15.61
N VAL A 516 -2.72 4.16 -15.97
CA VAL A 516 -1.74 4.68 -15.01
C VAL A 516 -1.79 6.20 -15.02
N PHE A 517 -2.11 6.79 -13.87
CA PHE A 517 -1.93 8.21 -13.64
C PHE A 517 -0.51 8.42 -13.07
N SER A 518 0.40 8.96 -13.88
CA SER A 518 1.85 8.96 -13.58
C SER A 518 2.33 10.21 -12.84
N GLY A 519 1.63 10.56 -11.75
CA GLY A 519 1.96 11.70 -10.89
C GLY A 519 1.43 13.04 -11.39
N ASP A 520 1.40 14.01 -10.48
CA ASP A 520 0.73 15.30 -10.62
C ASP A 520 -0.71 15.14 -11.12
N ASN A 521 -1.40 14.26 -10.39
CA ASN A 521 -2.78 13.88 -10.63
C ASN A 521 -3.72 15.00 -10.16
N VAL A 522 -3.37 15.64 -9.04
CA VAL A 522 -4.05 16.81 -8.47
C VAL A 522 -3.06 17.95 -8.18
N GLN A 523 -3.56 19.19 -8.19
CA GLN A 523 -2.85 20.35 -7.67
C GLN A 523 -3.87 21.34 -7.11
N GLN A 524 -3.88 21.56 -5.80
CA GLN A 524 -4.89 22.35 -5.11
C GLN A 524 -4.24 23.38 -4.18
N GLY A 525 -4.99 24.42 -3.81
CA GLY A 525 -4.60 25.38 -2.78
C GLY A 525 -4.69 24.81 -1.36
N LYS A 526 -5.52 25.41 -0.48
CA LYS A 526 -5.68 24.97 0.92
C LYS A 526 -7.13 24.67 1.31
N ASP A 527 -7.88 24.05 0.40
CA ASP A 527 -9.23 23.55 0.67
C ASP A 527 -9.33 22.03 0.42
N PRO A 528 -9.28 21.21 1.47
CA PRO A 528 -9.44 19.76 1.38
C PRO A 528 -10.75 19.29 0.71
N ASN A 529 -11.78 20.15 0.63
CA ASN A 529 -13.00 19.80 -0.09
C ASN A 529 -12.80 19.78 -1.61
N LEU A 530 -12.08 20.77 -2.15
CA LEU A 530 -11.73 20.81 -3.57
C LEU A 530 -10.71 19.72 -3.92
N LEU A 531 -9.77 19.41 -3.04
CA LEU A 531 -8.83 18.29 -3.21
C LEU A 531 -9.56 16.93 -3.32
N ARG A 532 -10.61 16.73 -2.50
CA ARG A 532 -11.51 15.57 -2.59
C ARG A 532 -12.29 15.55 -3.92
N VAL A 533 -12.78 16.70 -4.40
CA VAL A 533 -13.44 16.81 -5.72
C VAL A 533 -12.44 16.50 -6.83
N ALA A 534 -11.21 16.99 -6.77
CA ALA A 534 -10.17 16.70 -7.76
C ALA A 534 -9.84 15.21 -7.86
N MET A 535 -9.67 14.54 -6.71
CA MET A 535 -9.40 13.10 -6.65
C MET A 535 -10.60 12.27 -7.12
N ASN A 536 -11.82 12.61 -6.70
CA ASN A 536 -13.03 11.93 -7.19
C ASN A 536 -13.30 12.20 -8.66
N ALA A 537 -12.93 13.38 -9.17
CA ALA A 537 -13.04 13.73 -10.57
C ALA A 537 -12.32 12.67 -11.41
N PHE A 538 -10.99 12.63 -11.49
CA PHE A 538 -10.33 11.72 -12.44
C PHE A 538 -10.60 10.23 -12.13
N THR A 539 -10.59 9.80 -10.86
CA THR A 539 -10.80 8.39 -10.49
C THR A 539 -12.18 7.87 -10.87
N SER A 540 -13.24 8.69 -10.82
CA SER A 540 -14.59 8.24 -11.20
C SER A 540 -14.71 7.86 -12.68
N ARG A 541 -13.84 8.37 -13.58
CA ARG A 541 -13.93 8.14 -15.04
C ARG A 541 -13.48 6.73 -15.42
N VAL A 542 -12.56 6.16 -14.65
CA VAL A 542 -12.07 4.77 -14.80
C VAL A 542 -12.94 3.79 -14.00
N GLU A 543 -13.28 4.12 -12.74
CA GLU A 543 -14.18 3.32 -11.90
C GLU A 543 -15.53 3.07 -12.57
N ARG A 544 -16.20 4.11 -13.07
CA ARG A 544 -17.53 3.96 -13.72
C ARG A 544 -17.48 3.18 -15.05
N ARG A 545 -16.31 3.09 -15.68
CA ARG A 545 -16.05 2.29 -16.88
C ARG A 545 -15.59 0.87 -16.56
N LYS A 546 -15.34 0.54 -15.28
CA LYS A 546 -14.80 -0.74 -14.81
C LYS A 546 -13.40 -1.04 -15.37
N ILE A 547 -12.61 0.01 -15.58
CA ILE A 547 -11.24 -0.08 -16.09
C ILE A 547 -10.29 -0.10 -14.88
N PRO A 548 -9.51 -1.18 -14.68
CA PRO A 548 -8.43 -1.24 -13.69
C PRO A 548 -7.46 -0.07 -13.81
N TRP A 549 -7.02 0.50 -12.69
CA TRP A 549 -6.12 1.64 -12.70
C TRP A 549 -5.18 1.69 -11.50
N SER A 550 -4.09 2.46 -11.62
CA SER A 550 -3.15 2.75 -10.54
C SER A 550 -2.56 4.15 -10.69
N ALA A 551 -1.86 4.63 -9.67
CA ALA A 551 -1.15 5.91 -9.71
C ALA A 551 0.21 5.86 -8.98
N VAL A 552 1.11 6.75 -9.39
CA VAL A 552 2.24 7.23 -8.55
C VAL A 552 1.99 8.69 -8.18
N PHE A 553 2.67 9.18 -7.16
CA PHE A 553 2.68 10.60 -6.81
C PHE A 553 3.72 11.37 -7.61
N GLY A 554 3.38 12.60 -7.95
CA GLY A 554 4.31 13.64 -8.37
C GLY A 554 4.64 14.61 -7.23
N ASN A 555 5.26 15.73 -7.58
CA ASN A 555 5.67 16.72 -6.59
C ASN A 555 4.53 17.65 -6.16
N HIS A 556 3.51 17.86 -7.00
CA HIS A 556 2.38 18.77 -6.73
C HIS A 556 1.15 18.10 -6.10
N ASP A 557 1.05 16.76 -6.10
CA ASP A 557 -0.12 16.06 -5.52
C ASP A 557 -0.39 16.45 -4.06
N THR A 558 0.66 16.73 -3.28
CA THR A 558 0.59 17.14 -1.86
C THR A 558 0.37 18.65 -1.61
N ASP A 559 0.33 19.49 -2.65
CA ASP A 559 0.13 20.95 -2.49
C ASP A 559 -1.17 21.28 -1.73
N GLY A 560 -2.20 20.44 -1.91
CA GLY A 560 -3.53 20.57 -1.31
C GLY A 560 -3.59 20.40 0.22
N GLY A 561 -2.47 20.09 0.88
CA GLY A 561 -2.37 20.01 2.34
C GLY A 561 -2.77 18.67 2.98
N LEU A 562 -3.03 17.62 2.19
CA LEU A 562 -3.03 16.24 2.67
C LEU A 562 -1.65 15.60 2.47
N SER A 563 -1.34 14.58 3.27
CA SER A 563 -0.17 13.72 3.11
C SER A 563 -0.32 12.80 1.88
N ARG A 564 0.79 12.19 1.44
CA ARG A 564 0.76 11.14 0.40
C ARG A 564 -0.07 9.94 0.86
N GLU A 565 -0.03 9.62 2.15
CA GLU A 565 -0.77 8.55 2.80
C GLU A 565 -2.29 8.78 2.76
N GLY A 566 -2.74 10.00 3.04
CA GLY A 566 -4.15 10.38 2.98
C GLY A 566 -4.67 10.52 1.54
N LEU A 567 -3.82 10.98 0.61
CA LEU A 567 -4.13 10.95 -0.83
C LEU A 567 -4.24 9.50 -1.34
N LEU A 568 -3.36 8.59 -0.88
CA LEU A 568 -3.45 7.17 -1.23
C LEU A 568 -4.68 6.50 -0.62
N GLU A 569 -5.14 6.94 0.55
CA GLU A 569 -6.43 6.52 1.09
C GLU A 569 -7.57 6.95 0.16
N LEU A 570 -7.60 8.20 -0.31
CA LEU A 570 -8.61 8.65 -1.30
C LEU A 570 -8.52 7.90 -2.65
N MET A 571 -7.35 7.38 -3.02
CA MET A 571 -7.14 6.53 -4.20
C MET A 571 -7.57 5.07 -4.01
N THR A 572 -7.80 4.59 -2.78
CA THR A 572 -8.05 3.17 -2.49
C THR A 572 -9.37 2.91 -1.75
N GLN A 573 -9.81 3.82 -0.88
CA GLN A 573 -11.02 3.69 -0.10
C GLN A 573 -12.27 3.79 -0.99
N GLY A 574 -13.05 2.71 -1.05
CA GLY A 574 -14.29 2.64 -1.83
C GLY A 574 -14.10 2.61 -3.36
N LYS A 575 -12.87 2.40 -3.85
CA LYS A 575 -12.54 2.25 -5.28
C LYS A 575 -12.43 0.76 -5.60
N GLN A 576 -13.25 0.25 -6.53
CA GLN A 576 -13.31 -1.18 -6.88
C GLN A 576 -12.30 -1.58 -7.96
N TYR A 577 -11.80 -0.62 -8.74
CA TYR A 577 -10.89 -0.85 -9.85
C TYR A 577 -9.50 -0.24 -9.60
N SER A 578 -9.24 0.25 -8.39
CA SER A 578 -7.93 0.74 -7.96
C SER A 578 -6.99 -0.40 -7.55
N TYR A 579 -5.78 -0.38 -8.12
CA TYR A 579 -4.68 -1.30 -7.83
C TYR A 579 -3.52 -0.60 -7.10
N ALA A 580 -3.71 0.65 -6.68
CA ALA A 580 -2.75 1.39 -5.88
C ALA A 580 -2.61 0.78 -4.48
N LYS A 581 -1.38 0.68 -3.96
CA LYS A 581 -1.03 -0.02 -2.72
C LYS A 581 -0.02 0.82 -1.93
N TYR A 582 -0.03 0.77 -0.59
CA TYR A 582 0.94 1.54 0.22
C TYR A 582 2.40 1.17 -0.08
N GLY A 583 2.67 -0.13 -0.26
CA GLY A 583 4.03 -0.66 -0.26
C GLY A 583 4.59 -0.80 1.16
N PRO A 584 5.86 -1.22 1.30
CA PRO A 584 6.57 -1.11 2.57
C PRO A 584 6.81 0.37 2.90
N ARG A 585 6.70 0.72 4.19
CA ARG A 585 6.67 2.10 4.68
C ARG A 585 8.02 2.64 5.17
N ASP A 586 9.03 1.78 5.27
CA ASP A 586 10.37 2.07 5.77
C ASP A 586 11.40 2.36 4.66
N ILE A 587 11.00 2.26 3.40
CA ILE A 587 11.91 2.44 2.25
C ILE A 587 11.97 3.86 1.68
N GLY A 588 11.12 4.78 2.16
CA GLY A 588 10.98 6.15 1.63
C GLY A 588 9.93 6.26 0.53
N GLY A 589 9.11 7.30 0.61
CA GLY A 589 7.97 7.53 -0.27
C GLY A 589 6.79 6.59 -0.01
N VAL A 590 5.66 6.85 -0.67
CA VAL A 590 4.39 6.16 -0.47
C VAL A 590 3.85 5.71 -1.82
N GLY A 591 3.43 4.45 -1.97
CA GLY A 591 3.02 3.93 -3.27
C GLY A 591 4.14 3.16 -4.00
N ASN A 592 4.97 2.43 -3.24
CA ASN A 592 6.02 1.57 -3.79
C ASN A 592 5.53 0.13 -3.94
N TYR A 593 5.10 -0.30 -5.13
CA TYR A 593 4.43 -1.60 -5.32
C TYR A 593 4.55 -2.17 -6.73
N GLU A 594 3.99 -3.38 -6.93
CA GLU A 594 3.76 -3.96 -8.25
C GLU A 594 2.28 -4.28 -8.52
N VAL A 595 1.96 -4.35 -9.81
CA VAL A 595 0.75 -4.98 -10.34
C VAL A 595 1.18 -6.07 -11.32
N ASN A 596 0.75 -7.30 -11.04
CA ASN A 596 0.96 -8.46 -11.89
C ASN A 596 -0.14 -8.53 -12.96
N VAL A 597 0.24 -8.81 -14.20
CA VAL A 597 -0.69 -9.13 -15.29
C VAL A 597 -0.64 -10.62 -15.54
N VAL A 598 -1.77 -11.31 -15.43
CA VAL A 598 -1.88 -12.78 -15.43
C VAL A 598 -2.60 -13.33 -16.65
N ALA A 599 -2.35 -14.61 -16.97
CA ALA A 599 -3.03 -15.31 -18.04
C ALA A 599 -4.53 -15.52 -17.72
N PRO A 600 -5.47 -15.15 -18.61
CA PRO A 600 -6.92 -15.30 -18.40
C PRO A 600 -7.41 -16.75 -18.52
N ALA A 601 -6.62 -17.61 -19.17
CA ALA A 601 -6.90 -19.01 -19.45
C ALA A 601 -5.58 -19.77 -19.67
N ASP A 602 -5.63 -21.09 -19.69
CA ASP A 602 -4.49 -21.94 -20.05
C ASP A 602 -4.06 -21.73 -21.51
N GLY A 603 -2.75 -21.71 -21.78
CA GLY A 603 -2.22 -21.58 -23.14
C GLY A 603 -0.71 -21.72 -23.25
N PHE A 604 -0.15 -21.35 -24.40
CA PHE A 604 1.31 -21.43 -24.65
C PHE A 604 2.14 -20.45 -23.78
N TRP A 605 1.46 -19.52 -23.11
CA TRP A 605 1.98 -18.54 -22.16
C TRP A 605 2.10 -19.08 -20.71
N GLY A 606 1.31 -20.09 -20.34
CA GLY A 606 1.21 -20.62 -18.97
C GLY A 606 -0.20 -21.14 -18.63
N GLU A 607 -0.37 -21.60 -17.40
CA GLU A 607 -1.68 -21.95 -16.80
C GLU A 607 -2.46 -20.67 -16.43
N LYS A 608 -3.80 -20.72 -16.32
CA LYS A 608 -4.61 -19.58 -15.85
C LYS A 608 -4.05 -19.03 -14.53
N GLY A 609 -3.98 -17.70 -14.41
CA GLY A 609 -3.43 -17.02 -13.22
C GLY A 609 -1.90 -16.91 -13.20
N SER A 610 -1.18 -17.53 -14.14
CA SER A 610 0.28 -17.35 -14.27
C SER A 610 0.61 -15.92 -14.67
N THR A 611 1.53 -15.25 -13.98
CA THR A 611 2.01 -13.91 -14.37
C THR A 611 2.75 -13.94 -15.71
N VAL A 612 2.30 -13.11 -16.65
CA VAL A 612 2.86 -13.00 -18.01
C VAL A 612 3.57 -11.66 -18.28
N PHE A 613 3.21 -10.61 -17.52
CA PHE A 613 3.77 -9.25 -17.59
C PHE A 613 3.66 -8.56 -16.21
N ARG A 614 4.50 -7.56 -15.93
CA ARG A 614 4.53 -6.82 -14.64
C ARG A 614 4.65 -5.31 -14.83
N MET A 615 4.07 -4.56 -13.91
CA MET A 615 4.20 -3.11 -13.78
C MET A 615 4.69 -2.78 -12.37
N TYR A 616 5.84 -2.11 -12.26
CA TYR A 616 6.36 -1.58 -11.00
C TYR A 616 6.03 -0.09 -10.86
N PHE A 617 5.78 0.37 -9.64
CA PHE A 617 5.40 1.74 -9.30
C PHE A 617 6.28 2.20 -8.14
N LEU A 618 6.95 3.35 -8.27
CA LEU A 618 7.80 3.94 -7.24
C LEU A 618 7.45 5.43 -7.04
N ASP A 619 7.44 5.88 -5.78
CA ASP A 619 7.29 7.29 -5.45
C ASP A 619 8.61 8.04 -5.64
N SER A 620 8.67 8.94 -6.61
CA SER A 620 9.84 9.80 -6.85
C SER A 620 9.95 10.96 -5.85
N HIS A 621 9.09 11.03 -4.83
CA HIS A 621 9.03 12.08 -3.82
C HIS A 621 8.68 13.45 -4.45
N ALA A 622 9.01 14.55 -3.76
CA ALA A 622 8.69 15.92 -4.16
C ALA A 622 9.92 16.83 -3.99
N SER A 623 9.97 17.64 -2.94
CA SER A 623 11.13 18.45 -2.56
C SER A 623 11.99 17.76 -1.50
N ILE A 624 13.28 18.06 -1.47
CA ILE A 624 14.26 17.43 -0.58
C ILE A 624 14.00 17.82 0.89
N ASP A 625 13.92 16.83 1.77
CA ASP A 625 13.96 17.08 3.23
C ASP A 625 15.36 17.55 3.65
N ALA A 626 15.50 18.88 3.78
CA ALA A 626 16.73 19.52 4.21
C ALA A 626 17.14 19.22 5.67
N ALA A 627 16.23 18.70 6.51
CA ALA A 627 16.56 18.25 7.87
C ALA A 627 17.15 16.83 7.86
N ALA A 628 16.64 15.94 7.00
CA ALA A 628 17.25 14.63 6.76
C ALA A 628 18.56 14.71 5.95
N TYR A 629 18.67 15.66 5.02
CA TYR A 629 19.80 15.79 4.09
C TYR A 629 20.52 17.16 4.15
N PRO A 630 21.03 17.60 5.32
CA PRO A 630 21.58 18.95 5.53
C PRO A 630 22.90 19.26 4.81
N PHE A 631 23.41 18.36 3.98
CA PHE A 631 24.61 18.54 3.14
C PHE A 631 24.30 18.65 1.64
N ILE A 632 23.02 18.66 1.25
CA ILE A 632 22.61 19.03 -0.11
C ILE A 632 22.79 20.54 -0.29
N ASN A 633 23.47 20.96 -1.37
CA ASN A 633 23.78 22.36 -1.63
C ASN A 633 22.56 23.20 -2.04
N ASP A 634 21.57 22.57 -2.68
CA ASP A 634 20.32 23.20 -3.10
C ASP A 634 19.13 22.37 -2.61
N PRO A 635 18.53 22.71 -1.46
CA PRO A 635 17.34 22.02 -0.94
C PRO A 635 16.05 22.37 -1.69
N SER A 636 16.12 23.19 -2.76
CA SER A 636 14.99 23.45 -3.67
C SER A 636 15.04 22.61 -4.96
N ASP A 637 16.06 21.77 -5.13
CA ASP A 637 16.08 20.72 -6.14
C ASP A 637 15.03 19.63 -5.84
N ASN A 638 14.67 18.87 -6.87
CA ASN A 638 13.78 17.72 -6.78
C ASN A 638 14.40 16.61 -5.91
N ASP A 639 13.57 15.93 -5.12
CA ASP A 639 13.99 14.75 -4.37
C ASP A 639 14.08 13.51 -5.27
N TRP A 640 14.77 12.48 -4.80
CA TRP A 640 15.22 11.34 -5.58
C TRP A 640 14.70 9.99 -5.04
N ILE A 641 14.57 9.01 -5.93
CA ILE A 641 14.24 7.61 -5.56
C ILE A 641 15.37 7.04 -4.70
N LYS A 642 15.05 6.65 -3.46
CA LYS A 642 16.01 6.24 -2.43
C LYS A 642 16.63 4.87 -2.74
N GLU A 643 17.83 4.61 -2.21
CA GLU A 643 18.50 3.31 -2.39
C GLU A 643 17.65 2.15 -1.85
N SER A 644 16.93 2.37 -0.76
CA SER A 644 15.95 1.45 -0.17
C SER A 644 14.81 1.10 -1.12
N GLN A 645 14.28 2.04 -1.93
CA GLN A 645 13.30 1.75 -2.97
C GLN A 645 13.89 0.90 -4.10
N ILE A 646 15.14 1.19 -4.49
CA ILE A 646 15.86 0.40 -5.50
C ILE A 646 16.11 -1.03 -4.99
N ASN A 647 16.45 -1.19 -3.72
CA ASN A 647 16.69 -2.49 -3.09
C ASN A 647 15.38 -3.28 -2.92
N PHE A 648 14.27 -2.65 -2.54
CA PHE A 648 12.94 -3.26 -2.59
C PHE A 648 12.58 -3.78 -4.00
N TYR A 649 12.80 -2.97 -5.05
CA TYR A 649 12.62 -3.42 -6.44
C TYR A 649 13.52 -4.62 -6.80
N ARG A 650 14.80 -4.61 -6.40
CA ARG A 650 15.71 -5.76 -6.59
C ARG A 650 15.18 -7.01 -5.91
N GLU A 651 14.80 -6.94 -4.62
CA GLU A 651 14.31 -8.07 -3.84
C GLU A 651 13.02 -8.64 -4.42
N LEU A 652 12.08 -7.78 -4.82
CA LEU A 652 10.84 -8.15 -5.49
C LEU A 652 11.12 -8.91 -6.80
N ALA A 653 11.95 -8.34 -7.69
CA ALA A 653 12.31 -8.97 -8.97
C ALA A 653 13.19 -10.23 -8.83
N LEU A 654 13.93 -10.38 -7.71
CA LEU A 654 14.65 -11.60 -7.36
C LEU A 654 13.70 -12.70 -6.87
N SER A 655 12.69 -12.36 -6.07
CA SER A 655 11.67 -13.31 -5.60
C SER A 655 10.97 -14.01 -6.77
N HIS A 656 10.60 -13.24 -7.80
CA HIS A 656 10.05 -13.69 -9.09
C HIS A 656 10.95 -14.64 -9.89
N THR A 657 12.26 -14.57 -9.65
CA THR A 657 13.23 -15.48 -10.26
C THR A 657 13.24 -16.84 -9.54
N ALA A 658 12.92 -16.87 -8.24
CA ALA A 658 12.78 -18.11 -7.47
C ALA A 658 11.44 -18.84 -7.73
N GLU A 659 10.35 -18.12 -8.04
CA GLU A 659 9.06 -18.73 -8.44
C GLU A 659 9.20 -19.68 -9.62
N LYS A 660 9.96 -19.25 -10.65
CA LYS A 660 10.25 -20.04 -11.87
C LYS A 660 11.00 -21.35 -11.60
N ALA A 661 11.64 -21.51 -10.42
CA ALA A 661 12.28 -22.76 -10.02
C ALA A 661 11.31 -23.76 -9.36
N LYS A 662 10.14 -23.31 -8.89
CA LYS A 662 9.09 -24.17 -8.32
C LYS A 662 8.14 -24.71 -9.40
N HIS A 663 7.71 -23.86 -10.33
CA HIS A 663 6.77 -24.24 -11.40
C HIS A 663 7.48 -24.93 -12.57
N ASN A 664 7.84 -26.20 -12.38
CA ASN A 664 8.44 -27.06 -13.41
C ASN A 664 7.41 -27.61 -14.44
N SER A 665 6.33 -26.87 -14.75
CA SER A 665 5.25 -27.30 -15.66
C SER A 665 5.60 -27.19 -17.16
N GLY A 666 6.80 -27.67 -17.54
CA GLY A 666 7.18 -28.05 -18.91
C GLY A 666 7.30 -26.95 -19.99
N VAL A 667 6.70 -25.78 -19.79
CA VAL A 667 6.64 -24.70 -20.78
C VAL A 667 7.87 -23.79 -20.66
N SER A 668 8.89 -24.04 -21.48
CA SER A 668 10.10 -23.21 -21.57
C SER A 668 9.85 -21.84 -22.25
N VAL A 669 9.23 -20.91 -21.51
CA VAL A 669 9.19 -19.49 -21.88
C VAL A 669 10.61 -18.92 -21.85
N LYS A 670 11.04 -18.24 -22.93
CA LYS A 670 12.42 -17.75 -23.07
C LYS A 670 12.70 -16.60 -22.10
N GLY A 671 13.41 -16.86 -21.01
CA GLY A 671 13.93 -15.81 -20.12
C GLY A 671 12.95 -15.28 -19.05
N LYS A 672 13.25 -14.09 -18.52
CA LYS A 672 12.44 -13.46 -17.46
C LYS A 672 11.04 -13.07 -17.96
N ILE A 673 10.09 -12.91 -17.04
CA ILE A 673 8.85 -12.17 -17.33
C ILE A 673 9.26 -10.72 -17.56
N PRO A 674 8.85 -10.05 -18.65
CA PRO A 674 9.21 -8.65 -18.85
C PRO A 674 8.37 -7.76 -17.94
N ALA A 675 8.92 -6.61 -17.58
CA ALA A 675 8.24 -5.59 -16.78
C ALA A 675 8.37 -4.19 -17.39
N VAL A 676 7.61 -3.24 -16.88
CA VAL A 676 7.84 -1.79 -17.03
C VAL A 676 7.80 -1.13 -15.66
N MET A 677 8.31 0.10 -15.55
CA MET A 677 8.33 0.85 -14.29
C MET A 677 7.81 2.28 -14.47
N TYR A 678 6.96 2.72 -13.55
CA TYR A 678 6.41 4.07 -13.48
C TYR A 678 6.94 4.79 -12.23
N TYR A 679 7.32 6.05 -12.41
CA TYR A 679 7.65 7.04 -11.38
C TYR A 679 7.44 8.43 -12.00
N HIS A 680 7.27 9.50 -11.21
CA HIS A 680 6.90 10.80 -11.79
C HIS A 680 8.11 11.64 -12.25
N ILE A 681 9.01 11.99 -11.32
CA ILE A 681 10.19 12.82 -11.60
C ILE A 681 11.23 11.97 -12.37
N PRO A 682 11.79 12.47 -13.48
CA PRO A 682 12.77 11.73 -14.28
C PRO A 682 14.09 11.49 -13.52
N ILE A 683 14.71 10.33 -13.75
CA ILE A 683 16.10 10.07 -13.30
C ILE A 683 17.11 10.74 -14.25
N PRO A 684 18.33 11.11 -13.79
CA PRO A 684 19.30 11.86 -14.60
C PRO A 684 19.66 11.27 -15.97
N GLU A 685 19.52 9.97 -16.18
CA GLU A 685 19.71 9.32 -17.48
C GLU A 685 18.75 9.85 -18.58
N TYR A 686 17.57 10.39 -18.22
CA TYR A 686 16.69 11.08 -19.16
C TYR A 686 17.37 12.33 -19.77
N GLY A 687 18.19 13.05 -19.00
CA GLY A 687 18.94 14.23 -19.44
C GLY A 687 20.04 13.93 -20.47
N LEU A 688 20.38 12.65 -20.69
CA LEU A 688 21.35 12.22 -21.70
C LEU A 688 20.72 12.09 -23.12
N ALA A 689 19.43 12.38 -23.26
CA ALA A 689 18.69 12.23 -24.51
C ALA A 689 19.09 13.27 -25.58
N SER A 690 19.72 12.81 -26.67
CA SER A 690 20.05 13.65 -27.83
C SER A 690 18.98 13.56 -28.95
N PRO A 691 18.86 14.55 -29.85
CA PRO A 691 18.00 14.47 -31.03
C PRO A 691 18.29 13.30 -31.99
N LEU A 692 19.44 12.62 -31.87
CA LEU A 692 19.81 11.47 -32.68
C LEU A 692 19.50 10.12 -32.02
N THR A 693 19.08 10.12 -30.75
CA THR A 693 18.94 8.89 -29.94
C THR A 693 17.53 8.67 -29.38
N ARG A 694 16.58 9.56 -29.69
CA ARG A 694 15.22 9.57 -29.12
C ARG A 694 14.15 9.74 -30.21
N MET A 695 12.97 9.18 -29.99
CA MET A 695 11.74 9.49 -30.73
C MET A 695 10.99 10.63 -30.02
N GLY A 696 10.27 11.48 -30.74
CA GLY A 696 9.56 12.64 -30.18
C GLY A 696 10.43 13.90 -30.07
N THR A 697 10.19 14.72 -29.05
CA THR A 697 10.71 16.09 -28.87
C THR A 697 11.07 16.37 -27.40
N ILE A 698 12.23 16.99 -27.19
CA ILE A 698 12.55 17.73 -25.97
C ILE A 698 12.09 19.17 -26.21
N ASN A 699 11.10 19.64 -25.46
CA ASN A 699 10.53 20.99 -25.59
C ASN A 699 10.98 21.91 -24.45
N GLU A 700 11.46 21.35 -23.35
CA GLU A 700 12.00 22.04 -22.18
C GLU A 700 13.15 21.23 -21.55
N PRO A 701 13.95 21.80 -20.62
CA PRO A 701 14.96 21.03 -19.88
C PRO A 701 14.37 19.78 -19.22
N VAL A 702 15.20 18.77 -18.97
CA VAL A 702 14.80 17.60 -18.17
C VAL A 702 15.01 17.94 -16.70
N SER A 703 13.93 18.00 -15.92
CA SER A 703 13.97 18.43 -14.51
C SER A 703 14.21 17.23 -13.57
N SER A 704 15.28 16.48 -13.81
CA SER A 704 15.70 15.36 -12.97
C SER A 704 16.43 15.83 -11.72
N ALA A 705 16.10 15.25 -10.55
CA ALA A 705 16.85 15.42 -9.30
C ALA A 705 18.36 15.21 -9.51
N ALA A 706 19.21 16.07 -8.94
CA ALA A 706 20.66 15.99 -9.17
C ALA A 706 21.33 14.76 -8.52
N VAL A 707 20.68 14.10 -7.57
CA VAL A 707 21.19 12.92 -6.87
C VAL A 707 20.80 11.64 -7.61
N ASN A 708 21.80 10.97 -8.21
CA ASN A 708 21.61 9.65 -8.81
C ASN A 708 22.02 8.52 -7.86
N THR A 709 21.02 7.81 -7.32
CA THR A 709 21.16 6.61 -6.47
C THR A 709 21.40 5.31 -7.25
N GLY A 710 21.45 5.38 -8.58
CA GLY A 710 21.78 4.24 -9.45
C GLY A 710 20.60 3.36 -9.86
N LEU A 711 19.36 3.87 -9.85
CA LEU A 711 18.18 3.10 -10.29
C LEU A 711 18.40 2.47 -11.67
N PHE A 712 18.87 3.25 -12.66
CA PHE A 712 19.13 2.73 -14.01
C PHE A 712 20.14 1.58 -14.02
N SER A 713 21.15 1.61 -13.13
CA SER A 713 22.11 0.51 -12.95
C SER A 713 21.40 -0.76 -12.47
N ALA A 714 20.50 -0.64 -11.48
CA ALA A 714 19.67 -1.75 -11.02
C ALA A 714 18.70 -2.28 -12.09
N LEU A 715 18.16 -1.41 -12.96
CA LEU A 715 17.34 -1.85 -14.09
C LEU A 715 18.14 -2.70 -15.09
N LEU A 716 19.40 -2.34 -15.38
CA LEU A 716 20.30 -3.15 -16.21
C LEU A 716 20.77 -4.44 -15.53
N GLU A 717 21.05 -4.39 -14.23
CA GLU A 717 21.46 -5.52 -13.39
C GLU A 717 20.40 -6.61 -13.31
N VAL A 718 19.15 -6.21 -13.02
CA VAL A 718 18.01 -7.14 -12.90
C VAL A 718 17.49 -7.53 -14.29
N GLY A 719 17.37 -6.59 -15.22
CA GLY A 719 17.08 -6.84 -16.63
C GLY A 719 15.71 -7.42 -16.97
N ASP A 720 14.74 -7.40 -16.06
CA ASP A 720 13.34 -7.74 -16.35
C ASP A 720 12.54 -6.53 -16.87
N VAL A 721 12.74 -5.34 -16.29
CA VAL A 721 12.23 -4.06 -16.78
C VAL A 721 12.74 -3.76 -18.20
N LYS A 722 11.81 -3.42 -19.10
CA LYS A 722 12.06 -3.21 -20.53
C LYS A 722 11.88 -1.78 -21.00
N ALA A 723 11.16 -0.95 -20.24
CA ALA A 723 11.01 0.49 -20.43
C ALA A 723 10.62 1.14 -19.09
N THR A 724 10.89 2.44 -18.92
CA THR A 724 10.33 3.26 -17.83
C THR A 724 9.52 4.44 -18.37
N PHE A 725 8.58 4.93 -17.56
CA PHE A 725 7.60 5.94 -17.94
C PHE A 725 7.46 7.02 -16.86
N VAL A 726 7.48 8.28 -17.29
CA VAL A 726 7.51 9.49 -16.43
C VAL A 726 6.54 10.59 -16.88
N GLY A 727 6.33 11.58 -16.00
CA GLY A 727 5.63 12.85 -16.27
C GLY A 727 6.56 14.03 -16.02
N HIS A 728 6.13 14.97 -15.19
CA HIS A 728 6.87 16.09 -14.58
C HIS A 728 7.28 17.22 -15.54
N ASP A 729 7.94 16.91 -16.66
CA ASP A 729 8.23 17.90 -17.72
C ASP A 729 7.09 17.87 -18.77
N HIS A 730 6.06 18.68 -18.57
CA HIS A 730 4.75 18.55 -19.25
C HIS A 730 4.80 18.61 -20.78
N MET A 731 5.81 19.29 -21.32
CA MET A 731 6.00 19.48 -22.76
C MET A 731 7.00 18.48 -23.35
N ASN A 732 7.77 17.75 -22.54
CA ASN A 732 8.61 16.67 -23.04
C ASN A 732 7.73 15.46 -23.41
N ASP A 733 7.90 14.96 -24.63
CA ASP A 733 7.02 13.92 -25.21
C ASP A 733 7.80 12.66 -25.62
N PHE A 734 9.10 12.65 -25.40
CA PHE A 734 10.04 11.74 -26.06
C PHE A 734 10.21 10.37 -25.38
N CYS A 735 10.65 9.39 -26.18
CA CYS A 735 11.24 8.14 -25.70
C CYS A 735 12.72 8.09 -26.13
N TYR A 736 13.63 7.97 -25.16
CA TYR A 736 15.08 7.86 -25.37
C TYR A 736 15.55 6.45 -25.00
N ARG A 737 16.16 5.72 -25.95
CA ARG A 737 16.77 4.41 -25.60
C ARG A 737 18.16 4.62 -25.01
N HIS A 738 18.26 4.55 -23.68
CA HIS A 738 19.54 4.47 -22.99
C HIS A 738 19.95 3.00 -22.85
N GLN A 739 21.14 2.65 -23.37
CA GLN A 739 21.58 1.24 -23.51
C GLN A 739 20.51 0.36 -24.18
N THR A 740 19.88 -0.55 -23.43
CA THR A 740 18.81 -1.45 -23.89
C THR A 740 17.39 -0.94 -23.59
N ILE A 741 17.23 -0.01 -22.66
CA ILE A 741 15.94 0.37 -22.03
C ILE A 741 15.48 1.75 -22.55
N PRO A 742 14.27 1.87 -23.11
CA PRO A 742 13.63 3.17 -23.38
C PRO A 742 13.18 3.84 -22.09
N LEU A 743 13.51 5.12 -22.00
CA LEU A 743 13.12 6.08 -20.97
C LEU A 743 12.11 7.04 -21.63
N CYS A 744 10.85 7.04 -21.19
CA CYS A 744 9.73 7.61 -21.94
C CYS A 744 8.87 8.61 -21.13
N TYR A 745 8.68 9.82 -21.64
CA TYR A 745 7.66 10.73 -21.12
C TYR A 745 6.27 10.36 -21.64
N GLY A 746 5.26 10.42 -20.77
CA GLY A 746 3.85 10.41 -21.19
C GLY A 746 3.53 11.64 -22.04
N GLY A 747 3.99 12.80 -21.58
CA GLY A 747 3.65 14.13 -22.07
C GLY A 747 2.33 14.59 -21.48
N GLY A 748 2.29 15.83 -20.98
CA GLY A 748 1.23 16.30 -20.11
C GLY A 748 -0.15 16.33 -20.76
N SER A 749 -1.15 15.83 -20.03
CA SER A 749 -2.57 15.81 -20.40
C SER A 749 -3.33 17.06 -19.92
N GLY A 750 -2.81 17.77 -18.90
CA GLY A 750 -3.53 18.78 -18.12
C GLY A 750 -3.88 20.10 -18.82
N PHE A 751 -5.04 20.62 -18.49
CA PHE A 751 -5.47 22.02 -18.60
C PHE A 751 -5.95 22.51 -17.23
N GLY A 752 -6.32 23.79 -17.10
CA GLY A 752 -6.47 24.45 -15.80
C GLY A 752 -5.11 24.97 -15.32
N THR A 753 -4.70 24.64 -14.09
CA THR A 753 -3.40 25.07 -13.50
C THR A 753 -2.17 24.40 -14.13
N ALA A 754 -2.31 23.23 -14.78
CA ALA A 754 -1.21 22.53 -15.45
C ALA A 754 -0.43 23.45 -16.43
N TYR A 755 0.86 23.70 -16.18
CA TYR A 755 1.69 24.55 -17.04
C TYR A 755 1.93 23.93 -18.42
N GLY A 756 2.37 24.75 -19.37
CA GLY A 756 2.67 24.33 -20.73
C GLY A 756 3.07 25.52 -21.60
N LYS A 757 2.65 25.49 -22.87
CA LYS A 757 2.91 26.57 -23.85
C LYS A 757 1.71 26.76 -24.75
N ALA A 758 1.40 28.02 -25.09
CA ALA A 758 0.28 28.33 -25.97
C ALA A 758 0.41 27.60 -27.32
N GLY A 759 -0.64 26.87 -27.71
CA GLY A 759 -0.66 26.03 -28.91
C GLY A 759 0.13 24.72 -28.83
N PHE A 760 0.70 24.36 -27.67
CA PHE A 760 1.25 23.03 -27.45
C PHE A 760 0.11 22.00 -27.33
N ASP A 761 0.24 20.89 -28.04
CA ASP A 761 -0.79 19.86 -28.07
C ASP A 761 -0.65 18.94 -26.85
N ARG A 762 -1.63 18.98 -25.94
CA ARG A 762 -1.73 18.06 -24.80
C ARG A 762 -1.91 16.63 -25.29
N ARG A 763 -1.46 15.67 -24.49
CA ARG A 763 -1.39 14.27 -24.94
C ARG A 763 -1.51 13.27 -23.82
N ALA A 764 -1.63 12.01 -24.22
CA ALA A 764 -1.44 10.84 -23.39
C ALA A 764 -0.62 9.81 -24.17
N ARG A 765 0.05 8.90 -23.46
CA ARG A 765 0.84 7.82 -24.05
C ARG A 765 0.17 6.48 -23.82
N VAL A 766 0.25 5.60 -24.81
CA VAL A 766 -0.26 4.23 -24.73
C VAL A 766 0.90 3.27 -24.81
N LEU A 767 0.84 2.20 -24.03
CA LEU A 767 1.71 1.03 -24.09
C LEU A 767 0.86 -0.18 -24.48
N GLU A 768 1.27 -0.91 -25.51
CA GLU A 768 0.69 -2.21 -25.88
C GLU A 768 1.75 -3.30 -25.74
N TRP A 769 1.53 -4.19 -24.78
CA TRP A 769 2.29 -5.44 -24.63
C TRP A 769 1.56 -6.59 -25.31
N LYS A 770 2.31 -7.50 -25.94
CA LYS A 770 1.78 -8.70 -26.60
C LYS A 770 2.67 -9.92 -26.36
N PHE A 771 2.06 -11.11 -26.25
CA PHE A 771 2.72 -12.42 -26.17
C PHE A 771 2.20 -13.33 -27.29
N HIS A 772 3.08 -13.68 -28.22
CA HIS A 772 2.75 -14.38 -29.47
C HIS A 772 2.89 -15.90 -29.36
N ALA A 773 2.16 -16.67 -30.19
CA ALA A 773 2.19 -18.14 -30.23
C ALA A 773 3.58 -18.78 -30.42
N ASN A 774 4.51 -18.06 -31.03
CA ASN A 774 5.93 -18.46 -31.18
C ASN A 774 6.75 -18.34 -29.86
N LYS A 775 6.13 -17.87 -28.78
CA LYS A 775 6.71 -17.54 -27.46
C LYS A 775 7.73 -16.39 -27.46
N THR A 776 7.58 -15.41 -28.34
CA THR A 776 8.19 -14.07 -28.20
C THR A 776 7.19 -13.08 -27.61
N ARG A 777 7.71 -12.06 -26.92
CA ARG A 777 6.93 -10.90 -26.44
C ARG A 777 7.39 -9.62 -27.12
N THR A 778 6.48 -8.67 -27.27
CA THR A 778 6.73 -7.36 -27.88
C THR A 778 6.06 -6.25 -27.08
N MET A 779 6.68 -5.08 -27.00
CA MET A 779 6.08 -3.85 -26.47
C MET A 779 6.15 -2.75 -27.51
N ARG A 780 5.02 -2.08 -27.73
CA ARG A 780 4.87 -0.93 -28.62
C ARG A 780 4.33 0.24 -27.82
N SER A 781 4.65 1.46 -28.24
CA SER A 781 4.06 2.66 -27.65
C SER A 781 3.70 3.68 -28.73
N TRP A 782 2.72 4.52 -28.42
CA TRP A 782 2.31 5.65 -29.25
C TRP A 782 1.68 6.73 -28.38
N GLN A 783 1.41 7.90 -28.97
CA GLN A 783 0.73 9.00 -28.32
C GLN A 783 -0.60 9.33 -29.01
N ARG A 784 -1.52 9.87 -28.22
CA ARG A 784 -2.78 10.49 -28.67
C ARG A 784 -2.74 11.97 -28.31
N LEU A 785 -3.10 12.83 -29.25
CA LEU A 785 -3.08 14.29 -29.08
C LEU A 785 -4.48 14.84 -28.81
N PHE A 786 -4.56 16.00 -28.17
CA PHE A 786 -5.81 16.69 -27.89
C PHE A 786 -6.46 17.25 -29.16
N SER A 787 -5.66 17.70 -30.14
CA SER A 787 -6.17 18.18 -31.43
C SER A 787 -6.93 17.10 -32.22
N ASP A 788 -6.38 15.88 -32.31
CA ASP A 788 -7.03 14.70 -32.89
C ASP A 788 -6.54 13.40 -32.21
N PRO A 789 -7.28 12.87 -31.22
CA PRO A 789 -6.94 11.61 -30.56
C PRO A 789 -7.33 10.38 -31.38
N THR A 790 -7.96 10.53 -32.55
CA THR A 790 -8.23 9.39 -33.45
C THR A 790 -6.97 8.91 -34.19
N GLN A 791 -5.98 9.80 -34.36
CA GLN A 791 -4.68 9.45 -34.95
C GLN A 791 -3.72 8.82 -33.93
N ILE A 792 -2.90 7.90 -34.41
CA ILE A 792 -1.79 7.29 -33.66
C ILE A 792 -0.52 8.08 -34.02
N GLN A 793 0.10 8.73 -33.03
CA GLN A 793 1.34 9.49 -33.20
C GLN A 793 2.55 8.77 -32.61
N SER A 794 3.75 9.01 -33.15
CA SER A 794 5.02 8.52 -32.60
C SER A 794 5.10 6.99 -32.38
N LEU A 795 4.41 6.19 -33.20
CA LEU A 795 4.32 4.73 -33.02
C LEU A 795 5.69 4.04 -33.11
N GLU A 796 6.14 3.49 -31.98
CA GLU A 796 7.47 2.94 -31.78
C GLU A 796 7.47 1.54 -31.16
N VAL A 797 8.59 0.81 -31.31
CA VAL A 797 8.81 -0.51 -30.70
C VAL A 797 9.79 -0.35 -29.55
N LEU A 798 9.29 -0.47 -28.32
CA LEU A 798 10.10 -0.35 -27.11
C LEU A 798 10.90 -1.63 -26.87
N TYR A 799 10.31 -2.80 -27.13
CA TYR A 799 10.94 -4.11 -26.88
C TYR A 799 10.41 -5.20 -27.84
N SER A 800 11.28 -6.14 -28.20
CA SER A 800 10.98 -7.39 -28.92
C SER A 800 11.99 -8.46 -28.53
N GLU A 801 11.59 -9.72 -28.62
CA GLU A 801 12.44 -10.92 -28.47
C GLU A 801 12.72 -11.64 -29.80
#